data_AF-A0A0W8DPZ3-F1
#
_entry.id   AF-A0A0W8DPZ3-F1
#
_cell.length_a   1.000
_cell.length_b   1.000
_cell.length_c   1.000
_cell.angle_alpha   90.00
_cell.angle_beta   90.00
_cell.angle_gamma   90.00
#
_symmetry.space_group_name_H-M   'P 1'
#
loop_
_entity.id
_entity.type
_entity.pdbx_description
1 polymer ?
#
loop_
_entity_poly.entity_id
_entity_poly.type
_entity_poly.pdbx_seq_one_letter_code
_entity_poly.pdbx_strand_id
1 'polypeptide(L)'
;MSFKVLVAPIILVAICVNSPYLQSPYVFRAASESFLGYEKLNPDVTYDCPDCGVTCKRSVLQLAQFKQDPMMGKPAYGSLRTNTFEDYNETLSAAALALIDELESANAVCGDGTSDWDDSLTFISAEPKLIVKAVSVLKLPVSNDMVAEVTAAVTSSCNSRWTIEARLKTFMFQPIPHINEFSSILAADLTIFPESMACRNEVAFDTDTALTRAFVSEGLDQTRNAPTTLRLFPYNFPCVINTVSRTVAPVGDAESTDVIVQPMLRGYYGGCFVHLVNTSGIYIGENCAISSLWIDYGLMLQAPDDIPLCSTEGVCVHNYYNSQWEWASTKDGANIVMNHNTIRSRYADKVEMSILPGIVIMQILLMSMLSMYQVMSQKQSVLLSQIWAYRCQNGRMQAMYLLQIAYHLYRESDTYYLALGTGTMSVECVWNLTFCVMAFSYSFVNIVKSRTGEQQLDRHFRLSWEMVLLIVTAIVANMLISIRYTSLSYIFEINSKTLLRSTPEGAEVCKLTDSCVVFSINIAFVIASFAMLVWGATASVAYVLRTRHNPHPLEDLKSWFISWKVAFQVTLRPPPKGKPKALSHGASIVNLADATSFECYCIGEHFRFMFNDCEDISHVKKNNFRVPTAEAVLLSGFVYRGKYLYRADDIILLLFTRFAPNFILRTFNVLIVRWDVNPTTYAVSRPTVCLWTEVGTDWRNKTKPFPSA
;
A
#
# COMPACT_ATOMS: atom_id res chain seq x y z
N MET A 1 -4.70 -28.77 21.79
CA MET A 1 -4.00 -28.64 20.49
C MET A 1 -3.62 -27.18 20.32
N SER A 2 -2.39 -26.88 19.88
CA SER A 2 -1.92 -25.48 19.76
C SER A 2 -2.49 -24.84 18.48
N PHE A 3 -3.12 -23.69 18.61
CA PHE A 3 -3.73 -22.90 17.52
C PHE A 3 -2.75 -22.62 16.36
N LYS A 4 -1.44 -22.53 16.66
CA LYS A 4 -0.34 -22.43 15.68
C LYS A 4 -0.22 -23.61 14.70
N VAL A 5 -0.62 -24.81 15.09
CA VAL A 5 -0.39 -26.03 14.29
C VAL A 5 -1.57 -26.37 13.38
N LEU A 6 -2.74 -25.79 13.64
CA LEU A 6 -3.91 -26.01 12.79
C LEU A 6 -4.44 -24.69 12.20
N VAL A 7 -4.72 -23.68 13.02
CA VAL A 7 -5.53 -22.53 12.60
C VAL A 7 -4.73 -21.51 11.80
N ALA A 8 -3.56 -21.08 12.26
CA ALA A 8 -2.73 -20.11 11.50
C ALA A 8 -2.30 -20.62 10.10
N PRO A 9 -1.91 -21.90 9.94
CA PRO A 9 -1.66 -22.51 8.63
C PRO A 9 -2.92 -22.56 7.75
N ILE A 10 -4.08 -22.90 8.32
CA ILE A 10 -5.36 -22.89 7.59
C ILE A 10 -5.72 -21.47 7.12
N ILE A 11 -5.54 -20.46 7.96
CA ILE A 11 -5.77 -19.05 7.60
C ILE A 11 -4.85 -18.64 6.45
N LEU A 12 -3.56 -19.00 6.51
CA LEU A 12 -2.61 -18.65 5.46
C LEU A 12 -2.94 -19.36 4.14
N VAL A 13 -3.31 -20.64 4.19
CA VAL A 13 -3.83 -21.37 3.02
C VAL A 13 -5.10 -20.68 2.48
N ALA A 14 -6.02 -20.26 3.35
CA ALA A 14 -7.23 -19.56 2.94
C ALA A 14 -6.92 -18.21 2.25
N ILE A 15 -5.94 -17.45 2.74
CA ILE A 15 -5.49 -16.21 2.10
C ILE A 15 -4.90 -16.52 0.72
N CYS A 16 -4.04 -17.54 0.61
CA CYS A 16 -3.42 -17.94 -0.66
C CYS A 16 -4.41 -18.51 -1.69
N VAL A 17 -5.51 -19.12 -1.25
CA VAL A 17 -6.56 -19.67 -2.14
C VAL A 17 -7.57 -18.59 -2.55
N ASN A 18 -7.91 -17.66 -1.65
CA ASN A 18 -8.93 -16.64 -1.89
C ASN A 18 -8.37 -15.31 -2.41
N SER A 19 -7.06 -15.17 -2.58
CA SER A 19 -6.43 -13.97 -3.15
C SER A 19 -5.35 -14.32 -4.17
N PRO A 20 -5.10 -13.45 -5.17
CA PRO A 20 -4.01 -13.62 -6.13
C PRO A 20 -2.62 -13.36 -5.52
N TYR A 21 -2.49 -13.30 -4.18
CA TYR A 21 -1.25 -12.97 -3.47
C TYR A 21 -0.04 -13.82 -3.90
N LEU A 22 -0.23 -15.10 -4.26
CA LEU A 22 0.85 -15.98 -4.73
C LEU A 22 1.06 -15.97 -6.26
N GLN A 23 0.12 -15.44 -7.03
CA GLN A 23 0.15 -15.51 -8.50
C GLN A 23 0.68 -14.20 -9.11
N SER A 24 0.09 -13.07 -8.74
CA SER A 24 0.46 -11.75 -9.25
C SER A 24 0.01 -10.66 -8.27
N PRO A 25 0.74 -10.48 -7.16
CA PRO A 25 0.40 -9.46 -6.17
C PRO A 25 0.88 -8.08 -6.62
N TYR A 26 0.00 -7.09 -6.53
CA TYR A 26 0.33 -5.68 -6.78
C TYR A 26 0.27 -4.88 -5.47
N VAL A 27 1.07 -3.83 -5.35
CA VAL A 27 1.04 -2.93 -4.18
C VAL A 27 -0.21 -2.05 -4.20
N PHE A 28 -0.52 -1.51 -5.39
CA PHE A 28 -1.61 -0.58 -5.59
C PHE A 28 -2.82 -1.23 -6.25
N ARG A 29 -3.95 -0.58 -6.10
CA ARG A 29 -5.19 -0.92 -6.80
C ARG A 29 -5.07 -0.62 -8.29
N ALA A 30 -5.66 -1.49 -9.10
CA ALA A 30 -5.78 -1.27 -10.53
C ALA A 30 -6.78 -0.15 -10.83
N ALA A 31 -6.69 0.45 -12.02
CA ALA A 31 -7.64 1.46 -12.49
C ALA A 31 -9.10 0.97 -12.49
N SER A 32 -9.35 -0.32 -12.73
CA SER A 32 -10.70 -0.92 -12.65
C SER A 32 -11.27 -0.97 -11.23
N GLU A 33 -10.40 -0.86 -10.23
CA GLU A 33 -10.79 -0.74 -8.84
C GLU A 33 -10.68 0.72 -8.37
N SER A 34 -10.57 1.72 -9.24
CA SER A 34 -10.62 3.10 -8.76
C SER A 34 -11.99 3.37 -8.14
N PHE A 35 -12.03 4.31 -7.20
CA PHE A 35 -13.27 4.79 -6.62
C PHE A 35 -13.30 6.30 -6.73
N LEU A 36 -14.52 6.82 -6.89
CA LEU A 36 -14.77 8.23 -6.95
C LEU A 36 -14.94 8.73 -5.51
N GLY A 37 -14.08 9.62 -5.06
CA GLY A 37 -14.15 10.27 -3.75
C GLY A 37 -14.51 11.75 -3.90
N TYR A 38 -15.29 12.27 -2.97
CA TYR A 38 -15.57 13.70 -2.83
C TYR A 38 -14.89 14.23 -1.58
N GLU A 39 -14.20 15.36 -1.70
CA GLU A 39 -13.61 16.08 -0.58
C GLU A 39 -14.03 17.55 -0.65
N LYS A 40 -14.74 17.99 0.39
CA LYS A 40 -15.24 19.36 0.54
C LYS A 40 -14.09 20.26 0.96
N LEU A 41 -13.91 21.40 0.28
CA LEU A 41 -12.89 22.40 0.59
C LEU A 41 -11.51 21.77 0.84
N ASN A 42 -11.05 20.96 -0.10
CA ASN A 42 -9.83 20.17 0.01
C ASN A 42 -8.62 21.07 0.33
N PRO A 43 -7.97 20.91 1.50
CA PRO A 43 -6.84 21.75 1.88
C PRO A 43 -5.61 21.54 1.00
N ASP A 44 -5.46 20.34 0.42
CA ASP A 44 -4.34 20.01 -0.48
C ASP A 44 -4.44 20.77 -1.82
N VAL A 45 -5.64 21.25 -2.16
CA VAL A 45 -5.91 22.01 -3.39
C VAL A 45 -6.54 23.36 -3.05
N THR A 46 -5.85 24.11 -2.20
CA THR A 46 -6.19 25.50 -1.88
C THR A 46 -5.41 26.43 -2.81
N TYR A 47 -6.09 27.38 -3.43
CA TYR A 47 -5.47 28.38 -4.29
C TYR A 47 -5.62 29.75 -3.65
N ASP A 48 -4.50 30.36 -3.31
CA ASP A 48 -4.49 31.79 -3.06
C ASP A 48 -4.41 32.49 -4.42
N CYS A 49 -5.28 33.48 -4.59
CA CYS A 49 -5.27 34.34 -5.76
C CYS A 49 -4.99 35.77 -5.28
N PRO A 50 -3.71 36.08 -5.02
CA PRO A 50 -3.32 37.42 -4.59
C PRO A 50 -3.65 38.43 -5.68
N ASP A 51 -4.26 39.55 -5.29
CA ASP A 51 -4.68 40.64 -6.18
C ASP A 51 -5.66 40.24 -7.30
N CYS A 52 -6.33 39.09 -7.18
CA CYS A 52 -7.28 38.65 -8.19
C CYS A 52 -8.64 39.35 -8.10
N GLY A 53 -8.93 40.02 -6.98
CA GLY A 53 -10.14 40.82 -6.83
C GLY A 53 -10.11 42.02 -7.77
N VAL A 54 -11.02 42.06 -8.74
CA VAL A 54 -11.14 43.16 -9.71
C VAL A 54 -12.56 43.74 -9.71
N THR A 55 -12.75 44.87 -10.37
CA THR A 55 -14.09 45.44 -10.56
C THR A 55 -14.95 44.51 -11.40
N CYS A 56 -16.24 44.40 -11.08
CA CYS A 56 -17.16 43.56 -11.85
C CYS A 56 -17.25 44.01 -13.32
N LYS A 57 -17.04 45.29 -13.59
CA LYS A 57 -16.86 45.81 -14.95
C LYS A 57 -15.79 45.06 -15.74
N ARG A 58 -14.62 44.79 -15.16
CA ARG A 58 -13.52 44.08 -15.84
C ARG A 58 -13.87 42.62 -16.12
N SER A 59 -14.39 41.90 -15.13
CA SER A 59 -14.78 40.49 -15.31
C SER A 59 -15.91 40.35 -16.34
N VAL A 60 -16.90 41.26 -16.35
CA VAL A 60 -17.97 41.28 -17.35
C VAL A 60 -17.42 41.52 -18.76
N LEU A 61 -16.49 42.47 -18.93
CA LEU A 61 -15.85 42.75 -20.22
C LEU A 61 -15.10 41.54 -20.77
N GLN A 62 -14.42 40.79 -19.91
CA GLN A 62 -13.70 39.57 -20.26
C GLN A 62 -14.64 38.44 -20.66
N LEU A 63 -15.64 38.15 -19.83
CA LEU A 63 -16.62 37.10 -20.12
C LEU A 63 -17.42 37.41 -21.39
N ALA A 64 -17.72 38.69 -21.65
CA ALA A 64 -18.38 39.11 -22.90
C ALA A 64 -17.56 38.78 -24.17
N GLN A 65 -16.24 38.57 -24.07
CA GLN A 65 -15.42 38.18 -25.23
C GLN A 65 -15.59 36.73 -25.66
N PHE A 66 -16.14 35.87 -24.80
CA PHE A 66 -16.52 34.51 -25.24
C PHE A 66 -17.64 34.56 -26.29
N LYS A 67 -18.38 35.68 -26.43
CA LYS A 67 -19.41 35.89 -27.47
C LYS A 67 -20.29 34.64 -27.66
N GLN A 68 -20.47 34.14 -28.88
CA GLN A 68 -21.18 32.87 -29.15
C GLN A 68 -20.20 31.69 -29.27
N ASP A 69 -18.90 31.91 -29.07
CA ASP A 69 -17.88 30.86 -29.18
C ASP A 69 -17.66 30.22 -27.80
N PRO A 70 -18.00 28.93 -27.62
CA PRO A 70 -17.94 28.28 -26.33
C PRO A 70 -16.50 28.00 -25.84
N MET A 71 -15.48 28.23 -26.68
CA MET A 71 -14.09 27.96 -26.36
C MET A 71 -13.14 29.01 -26.92
N MET A 72 -12.08 29.30 -26.17
CA MET A 72 -11.02 30.22 -26.59
C MET A 72 -9.65 29.55 -26.42
N GLY A 73 -8.80 29.58 -27.45
CA GLY A 73 -7.46 28.98 -27.35
C GLY A 73 -6.57 29.68 -26.29
N LYS A 74 -5.63 28.94 -25.69
CA LYS A 74 -4.74 29.46 -24.63
C LYS A 74 -4.09 30.83 -24.94
N PRO A 75 -3.51 31.09 -26.12
CA PRO A 75 -2.90 32.39 -26.41
C PRO A 75 -3.91 33.55 -26.44
N ALA A 76 -5.09 33.32 -27.04
CA ALA A 76 -6.14 34.32 -27.11
C ALA A 76 -6.68 34.65 -25.71
N TYR A 77 -6.93 33.62 -24.90
CA TYR A 77 -7.39 33.80 -23.52
C TYR A 77 -6.35 34.50 -22.64
N GLY A 78 -5.07 34.17 -22.79
CA GLY A 78 -3.99 34.88 -22.09
C GLY A 78 -3.92 36.37 -22.46
N SER A 79 -4.05 36.68 -23.76
CA SER A 79 -4.02 38.07 -24.24
C SER A 79 -5.20 38.91 -23.75
N LEU A 80 -6.37 38.28 -23.60
CA LEU A 80 -7.57 38.92 -23.09
C LEU A 80 -7.31 39.55 -21.72
N ARG A 81 -6.58 38.86 -20.86
CA ARG A 81 -6.33 39.27 -19.46
C ARG A 81 -5.34 40.43 -19.33
N THR A 82 -4.48 40.62 -20.33
CA THR A 82 -3.44 41.67 -20.35
C THR A 82 -3.86 42.95 -21.08
N ASN A 83 -4.97 42.93 -21.82
CA ASN A 83 -5.39 44.07 -22.62
C ASN A 83 -5.99 45.18 -21.75
N THR A 84 -5.63 46.43 -22.04
CA THR A 84 -6.31 47.62 -21.52
C THR A 84 -7.65 47.72 -22.24
N PHE A 85 -8.74 47.31 -21.60
CA PHE A 85 -10.10 47.25 -22.18
C PHE A 85 -10.72 48.62 -22.54
N GLU A 86 -9.91 49.65 -22.80
CA GLU A 86 -10.35 51.01 -23.10
C GLU A 86 -11.26 51.04 -24.34
N ASP A 87 -10.91 50.31 -25.41
CA ASP A 87 -11.73 50.20 -26.63
C ASP A 87 -13.02 49.39 -26.43
N TYR A 88 -13.06 48.48 -25.46
CA TYR A 88 -14.23 47.61 -25.23
C TYR A 88 -15.33 48.29 -24.42
N ASN A 89 -15.01 49.33 -23.64
CA ASN A 89 -16.01 50.09 -22.89
C ASN A 89 -17.09 50.71 -23.80
N GLU A 90 -16.75 51.06 -25.04
CA GLU A 90 -17.69 51.62 -26.02
C GLU A 90 -18.63 50.56 -26.64
N THR A 91 -18.38 49.26 -26.40
CA THR A 91 -19.13 48.15 -27.00
C THR A 91 -20.13 47.45 -26.07
N LEU A 92 -20.14 47.80 -24.77
CA LEU A 92 -21.08 47.21 -23.82
C LEU A 92 -22.51 47.71 -24.10
N SER A 93 -23.46 46.77 -24.15
CA SER A 93 -24.88 47.13 -24.25
C SER A 93 -25.36 47.82 -22.97
N ALA A 94 -26.41 48.64 -23.07
CA ALA A 94 -27.04 49.26 -21.89
C ALA A 94 -27.48 48.22 -20.84
N ALA A 95 -27.90 47.03 -21.29
CA ALA A 95 -28.25 45.92 -20.41
C ALA A 95 -27.03 45.34 -19.67
N ALA A 96 -25.85 45.32 -20.31
CA ALA A 96 -24.61 44.86 -19.68
C ALA A 96 -24.10 45.89 -18.64
N LEU A 97 -24.27 47.19 -18.89
CA LEU A 97 -23.98 48.23 -17.90
C LEU A 97 -24.89 48.12 -16.67
N ALA A 98 -26.20 47.93 -16.88
CA ALA A 98 -27.15 47.72 -15.78
C ALA A 98 -26.85 46.43 -14.98
N LEU A 99 -26.36 45.38 -15.65
CA LEU A 99 -25.90 44.17 -14.97
C LEU A 99 -24.69 44.44 -14.07
N ILE A 100 -23.73 45.25 -14.52
CA ILE A 100 -22.55 45.63 -13.71
C ILE A 100 -23.00 46.37 -12.45
N ASP A 101 -23.87 47.37 -12.58
CA ASP A 101 -24.38 48.13 -11.44
C ASP A 101 -25.10 47.22 -10.43
N GLU A 102 -25.89 46.25 -10.92
CA GLU A 102 -26.57 45.27 -10.07
C GLU A 102 -25.58 44.34 -9.35
N LEU A 103 -24.56 43.82 -10.05
CA LEU A 103 -23.52 42.97 -9.45
C LEU A 103 -22.75 43.71 -8.35
N GLU A 104 -22.38 44.96 -8.59
CA GLU A 104 -21.69 45.80 -7.60
C GLU A 104 -22.61 46.10 -6.41
N SER A 105 -23.90 46.39 -6.64
CA SER A 105 -24.88 46.62 -5.58
C SER A 105 -25.17 45.38 -4.72
N ALA A 106 -25.06 44.18 -5.30
CA ALA A 106 -25.27 42.90 -4.64
C ALA A 106 -24.01 42.36 -3.95
N ASN A 107 -22.91 43.12 -3.94
CA ASN A 107 -21.61 42.71 -3.40
C ASN A 107 -21.12 41.38 -4.01
N ALA A 108 -21.29 41.23 -5.33
CA ALA A 108 -20.76 40.10 -6.08
C ALA A 108 -19.22 40.06 -6.02
N VAL A 109 -18.65 38.86 -6.00
CA VAL A 109 -17.21 38.66 -6.02
C VAL A 109 -16.77 38.51 -7.47
N CYS A 110 -16.02 39.47 -7.98
CA CYS A 110 -15.53 39.49 -9.35
C CYS A 110 -14.01 39.38 -9.36
N GLY A 111 -13.49 38.50 -10.22
CA GLY A 111 -12.07 38.20 -10.23
C GLY A 111 -11.48 38.03 -11.63
N ASP A 112 -10.19 38.35 -11.73
CA ASP A 112 -9.30 38.08 -12.86
C ASP A 112 -7.90 37.86 -12.28
N GLY A 113 -7.34 36.67 -12.51
CA GLY A 113 -6.19 36.22 -11.75
C GLY A 113 -5.41 35.10 -12.39
N THR A 114 -4.11 35.06 -12.08
CA THR A 114 -3.34 33.84 -12.28
C THR A 114 -3.18 33.22 -10.91
N SER A 115 -3.61 31.97 -10.76
CA SER A 115 -3.43 31.24 -9.51
C SER A 115 -1.95 30.84 -9.32
N ASP A 116 -1.60 30.40 -8.12
CA ASP A 116 -0.26 29.87 -7.80
C ASP A 116 0.20 28.70 -8.70
N TRP A 117 -0.72 28.08 -9.43
CA TRP A 117 -0.46 26.99 -10.38
C TRP A 117 -0.27 27.47 -11.83
N ASP A 118 -0.13 28.79 -12.04
CA ASP A 118 -0.08 29.43 -13.35
C ASP A 118 -1.37 29.27 -14.18
N ASP A 119 -2.47 28.89 -13.52
CA ASP A 119 -3.79 28.81 -14.15
C ASP A 119 -4.41 30.19 -14.24
N SER A 120 -4.81 30.55 -15.46
CA SER A 120 -5.56 31.77 -15.75
C SER A 120 -7.05 31.58 -15.49
N LEU A 121 -7.62 32.46 -14.68
CA LEU A 121 -9.04 32.42 -14.31
C LEU A 121 -9.67 33.81 -14.35
N THR A 122 -10.92 33.86 -14.84
CA THR A 122 -11.81 35.02 -14.82
C THR A 122 -13.14 34.54 -14.29
N PHE A 123 -13.71 35.21 -13.29
CA PHE A 123 -14.96 34.74 -12.70
C PHE A 123 -15.86 35.85 -12.15
N ILE A 124 -17.14 35.52 -12.00
CA ILE A 124 -18.15 36.28 -11.29
C ILE A 124 -18.90 35.32 -10.37
N SER A 125 -18.86 35.56 -9.07
CA SER A 125 -19.66 34.84 -8.07
C SER A 125 -20.73 35.76 -7.48
N ALA A 126 -21.99 35.35 -7.58
CA ALA A 126 -23.16 36.12 -7.16
C ALA A 126 -24.34 35.21 -6.79
N GLU A 127 -25.48 35.79 -6.43
CA GLU A 127 -26.73 35.04 -6.26
C GLU A 127 -27.16 34.34 -7.56
N PRO A 128 -27.79 33.15 -7.50
CA PRO A 128 -28.17 32.38 -8.69
C PRO A 128 -28.98 33.18 -9.72
N LYS A 129 -29.85 34.08 -9.26
CA LYS A 129 -30.67 34.94 -10.13
C LYS A 129 -29.82 35.92 -10.96
N LEU A 130 -28.77 36.48 -10.37
CA LEU A 130 -27.85 37.38 -11.07
C LEU A 130 -26.98 36.62 -12.07
N ILE A 131 -26.59 35.38 -11.75
CA ILE A 131 -25.86 34.51 -12.66
C ILE A 131 -26.68 34.15 -13.91
N VAL A 132 -27.95 33.74 -13.73
CA VAL A 132 -28.87 33.52 -14.88
C VAL A 132 -29.03 34.80 -15.71
N LYS A 133 -29.14 35.96 -15.06
CA LYS A 133 -29.20 37.25 -15.74
C LYS A 133 -27.91 37.54 -16.53
N ALA A 134 -26.74 37.26 -15.96
CA ALA A 134 -25.46 37.46 -16.62
C ALA A 134 -25.33 36.60 -17.89
N VAL A 135 -25.69 35.30 -17.81
CA VAL A 135 -25.68 34.40 -18.97
C VAL A 135 -26.58 34.92 -20.09
N SER A 136 -27.79 35.36 -19.76
CA SER A 136 -28.77 35.84 -20.75
C SER A 136 -28.41 37.20 -21.36
N VAL A 137 -27.94 38.16 -20.55
CA VAL A 137 -27.58 39.52 -21.00
C VAL A 137 -26.31 39.50 -21.85
N LEU A 138 -25.29 38.75 -21.43
CA LEU A 138 -24.02 38.64 -22.14
C LEU A 138 -24.06 37.60 -23.27
N LYS A 139 -25.16 36.83 -23.36
CA LYS A 139 -25.33 35.71 -24.31
C LYS A 139 -24.19 34.71 -24.22
N LEU A 140 -23.81 34.35 -23.00
CA LEU A 140 -22.66 33.46 -22.77
C LEU A 140 -22.94 32.06 -23.33
N PRO A 141 -21.95 31.45 -24.02
CA PRO A 141 -22.09 30.14 -24.64
C PRO A 141 -21.80 29.06 -23.60
N VAL A 142 -22.75 28.86 -22.68
CA VAL A 142 -22.68 27.86 -21.61
C VAL A 142 -23.57 26.67 -21.97
N SER A 143 -23.21 25.46 -21.53
CA SER A 143 -23.99 24.26 -21.79
C SER A 143 -25.35 24.28 -21.07
N ASN A 144 -26.38 23.74 -21.74
CA ASN A 144 -27.77 23.84 -21.28
C ASN A 144 -28.03 23.18 -19.93
N ASP A 145 -27.28 22.12 -19.60
CA ASP A 145 -27.32 21.46 -18.29
C ASP A 145 -26.92 22.43 -17.17
N MET A 146 -25.84 23.19 -17.34
CA MET A 146 -25.38 24.16 -16.34
C MET A 146 -26.38 25.31 -16.17
N VAL A 147 -27.00 25.77 -17.26
CA VAL A 147 -28.06 26.79 -17.22
C VAL A 147 -29.29 26.26 -16.48
N ALA A 148 -29.68 25.01 -16.72
CA ALA A 148 -30.78 24.36 -16.02
C ALA A 148 -30.51 24.21 -14.51
N GLU A 149 -29.27 23.84 -14.13
CA GLU A 149 -28.86 23.72 -12.73
C GLU A 149 -28.99 25.04 -11.97
N VAL A 150 -28.40 26.12 -12.50
CA VAL A 150 -28.47 27.43 -11.83
C VAL A 150 -29.88 28.00 -11.84
N THR A 151 -30.67 27.73 -12.89
CA THR A 151 -32.08 28.15 -12.95
C THR A 151 -32.92 27.43 -11.90
N ALA A 152 -32.70 26.13 -11.69
CA ALA A 152 -33.35 25.39 -10.62
C ALA A 152 -32.99 25.96 -9.23
N ALA A 153 -31.75 26.42 -9.06
CA ALA A 153 -31.28 27.01 -7.81
C ALA A 153 -31.98 28.34 -7.46
N VAL A 154 -32.43 29.13 -8.45
CA VAL A 154 -33.19 30.38 -8.22
C VAL A 154 -34.46 30.14 -7.41
N THR A 155 -35.11 28.99 -7.62
CA THR A 155 -36.33 28.60 -6.89
C THR A 155 -36.07 27.80 -5.62
N SER A 156 -34.82 27.41 -5.39
CA SER A 156 -34.43 26.58 -4.25
C SER A 156 -34.27 27.40 -2.97
N SER A 157 -34.40 26.75 -1.82
CA SER A 157 -34.10 27.36 -0.52
C SER A 157 -32.60 27.33 -0.17
N CYS A 158 -31.74 26.89 -1.08
CA CYS A 158 -30.31 26.71 -0.79
C CYS A 158 -29.58 28.05 -0.89
N ASN A 159 -29.13 28.57 0.24
CA ASN A 159 -28.44 29.85 0.31
C ASN A 159 -26.94 29.67 0.01
N SER A 160 -26.58 29.63 -1.27
CA SER A 160 -25.20 29.56 -1.75
C SER A 160 -25.01 30.45 -2.98
N ARG A 161 -23.85 31.10 -3.07
CA ARG A 161 -23.43 31.82 -4.27
C ARG A 161 -23.17 30.83 -5.41
N TRP A 162 -23.34 31.32 -6.62
CA TRP A 162 -23.04 30.61 -7.85
C TRP A 162 -21.98 31.39 -8.62
N THR A 163 -21.03 30.67 -9.19
CA THR A 163 -19.89 31.22 -9.89
C THR A 163 -19.98 30.88 -11.37
N ILE A 164 -19.83 31.87 -12.24
CA ILE A 164 -19.44 31.66 -13.65
C ILE A 164 -17.94 31.84 -13.71
N GLU A 165 -17.22 30.86 -14.25
CA GLU A 165 -15.76 30.91 -14.38
C GLU A 165 -15.33 30.57 -15.81
N ALA A 166 -14.38 31.34 -16.34
CA ALA A 166 -13.57 30.95 -17.48
C ALA A 166 -12.24 30.42 -16.99
N ARG A 167 -11.90 29.18 -17.37
CA ARG A 167 -10.62 28.55 -16.99
C ARG A 167 -10.07 27.72 -18.14
N LEU A 168 -8.74 27.66 -18.24
CA LEU A 168 -8.06 26.77 -19.18
C LEU A 168 -8.28 25.31 -18.77
N LYS A 169 -8.67 24.48 -19.74
CA LYS A 169 -8.87 23.05 -19.56
C LYS A 169 -8.17 22.26 -20.65
N THR A 170 -7.81 21.04 -20.30
CA THR A 170 -7.22 20.09 -21.25
C THR A 170 -8.32 19.37 -22.02
N PHE A 171 -8.22 19.40 -23.34
CA PHE A 171 -9.08 18.66 -24.25
C PHE A 171 -8.24 17.63 -25.00
N MET A 172 -8.66 16.37 -24.96
CA MET A 172 -8.07 15.29 -25.72
C MET A 172 -8.86 15.06 -27.01
N PHE A 173 -8.15 14.86 -28.12
CA PHE A 173 -8.77 14.65 -29.42
C PHE A 173 -7.97 13.64 -30.24
N GLN A 174 -8.62 13.04 -31.24
CA GLN A 174 -7.97 12.12 -32.17
C GLN A 174 -7.52 12.90 -33.41
N PRO A 175 -6.21 13.10 -33.63
CA PRO A 175 -5.72 13.82 -34.80
C PRO A 175 -5.98 13.05 -36.10
N ILE A 176 -6.00 11.71 -36.03
CA ILE A 176 -6.35 10.85 -37.16
C ILE A 176 -7.52 9.98 -36.72
N PRO A 177 -8.69 10.06 -37.39
CA PRO A 177 -9.82 9.19 -37.11
C PRO A 177 -9.39 7.72 -37.15
N HIS A 178 -9.92 6.92 -36.23
CA HIS A 178 -9.72 5.46 -36.15
C HIS A 178 -8.33 4.98 -35.69
N ILE A 179 -7.39 5.86 -35.35
CA ILE A 179 -6.15 5.48 -34.67
C ILE A 179 -6.34 5.64 -33.15
N ASN A 180 -5.75 4.75 -32.37
CA ASN A 180 -5.82 4.77 -30.90
C ASN A 180 -4.82 5.77 -30.27
N GLU A 181 -4.51 6.85 -30.98
CA GLU A 181 -3.60 7.90 -30.53
C GLU A 181 -4.42 9.16 -30.29
N PHE A 182 -4.33 9.69 -29.08
CA PHE A 182 -4.94 10.95 -28.69
C PHE A 182 -3.85 12.00 -28.52
N SER A 183 -4.11 13.18 -29.03
CA SER A 183 -3.36 14.39 -28.73
C SER A 183 -4.16 15.25 -27.75
N SER A 184 -3.54 16.29 -27.19
CA SER A 184 -4.18 17.19 -26.24
C SER A 184 -3.94 18.66 -26.60
N ILE A 185 -4.93 19.50 -26.31
CA ILE A 185 -4.86 20.95 -26.47
C ILE A 185 -5.45 21.65 -25.24
N LEU A 186 -4.92 22.82 -24.91
CA LEU A 186 -5.46 23.69 -23.85
C LEU A 186 -6.36 24.76 -24.46
N ALA A 187 -7.59 24.85 -23.94
CA ALA A 187 -8.54 25.87 -24.31
C ALA A 187 -9.35 26.33 -23.10
N ALA A 188 -9.66 27.62 -23.05
CA ALA A 188 -10.52 28.21 -22.04
C ALA A 188 -11.98 27.92 -22.36
N ASP A 189 -12.73 27.59 -21.33
CA ASP A 189 -14.12 27.15 -21.41
C ASP A 189 -14.86 27.67 -20.17
N LEU A 190 -16.17 27.92 -20.32
CA LEU A 190 -17.02 28.56 -19.30
C LEU A 190 -17.76 27.55 -18.46
N THR A 191 -17.60 27.60 -17.14
CA THR A 191 -18.26 26.73 -16.17
C THR A 191 -19.23 27.54 -15.32
N ILE A 192 -20.32 26.90 -14.89
CA ILE A 192 -21.20 27.46 -13.86
C ILE A 192 -21.35 26.42 -12.77
N PHE A 193 -21.13 26.82 -11.52
CA PHE A 193 -21.23 25.92 -10.37
C PHE A 193 -21.63 26.67 -9.09
N PRO A 194 -22.25 25.98 -8.11
CA PRO A 194 -22.46 26.54 -6.78
C PRO A 194 -21.18 26.46 -5.93
N GLU A 195 -20.94 27.44 -5.08
CA GLU A 195 -19.85 27.37 -4.09
C GLU A 195 -20.08 26.23 -3.07
N SER A 196 -21.35 25.86 -2.85
CA SER A 196 -21.75 24.67 -2.08
C SER A 196 -22.34 23.60 -3.00
N MET A 197 -21.60 22.52 -3.19
CA MET A 197 -22.03 21.33 -3.97
C MET A 197 -23.38 20.74 -3.53
N ALA A 198 -23.75 20.89 -2.25
CA ALA A 198 -25.04 20.44 -1.74
C ALA A 198 -26.24 21.20 -2.33
N CYS A 199 -26.00 22.38 -2.93
CA CYS A 199 -27.03 23.18 -3.61
C CYS A 199 -27.23 22.80 -5.08
N ARG A 200 -26.42 21.88 -5.63
CA ARG A 200 -26.63 21.40 -7.00
C ARG A 200 -27.73 20.35 -7.03
N ASN A 201 -28.75 20.61 -7.83
CA ASN A 201 -29.80 19.63 -8.12
C ASN A 201 -29.45 18.82 -9.37
N GLU A 202 -29.84 17.55 -9.39
CA GLU A 202 -29.73 16.73 -10.59
C GLU A 202 -30.74 17.23 -11.64
N VAL A 203 -30.24 17.57 -12.82
CA VAL A 203 -31.06 17.98 -13.97
C VAL A 203 -31.06 16.90 -15.04
N ALA A 204 -32.19 16.74 -15.72
CA ALA A 204 -32.31 15.81 -16.84
C ALA A 204 -31.42 16.25 -18.02
N PHE A 205 -30.98 15.28 -18.81
CA PHE A 205 -30.30 15.57 -20.07
C PHE A 205 -31.24 16.32 -21.01
N ASP A 206 -30.73 17.35 -21.68
CA ASP A 206 -31.49 18.18 -22.61
C ASP A 206 -31.75 17.43 -23.92
N THR A 207 -33.01 17.07 -24.14
CA THR A 207 -33.50 16.45 -25.38
C THR A 207 -34.22 17.43 -26.31
N ASP A 208 -34.42 18.67 -25.87
CA ASP A 208 -35.23 19.65 -26.59
C ASP A 208 -34.42 20.45 -27.61
N THR A 209 -33.09 20.48 -27.45
CA THR A 209 -32.19 21.11 -28.43
C THR A 209 -32.24 20.39 -29.77
N ALA A 210 -32.57 21.13 -30.83
CA ALA A 210 -32.54 20.64 -32.20
C ALA A 210 -31.09 20.32 -32.63
N LEU A 211 -30.88 19.09 -33.10
CA LEU A 211 -29.56 18.55 -33.41
C LEU A 211 -29.32 18.44 -34.91
N THR A 212 -28.13 18.84 -35.35
CA THR A 212 -27.62 18.60 -36.70
C THR A 212 -26.40 17.68 -36.64
N ARG A 213 -26.32 16.73 -37.57
CA ARG A 213 -25.17 15.83 -37.69
C ARG A 213 -23.98 16.58 -38.31
N ALA A 214 -22.95 16.82 -37.51
CA ALA A 214 -21.74 17.52 -37.91
C ALA A 214 -20.72 16.62 -38.63
N PHE A 215 -20.69 15.34 -38.25
CA PHE A 215 -19.74 14.36 -38.80
C PHE A 215 -20.41 13.01 -39.02
N VAL A 216 -20.07 12.32 -40.10
CA VAL A 216 -20.56 10.97 -40.42
C VAL A 216 -19.46 9.97 -40.09
N SER A 217 -19.74 9.04 -39.19
CA SER A 217 -18.70 8.17 -38.61
C SER A 217 -18.61 6.77 -39.23
N GLU A 218 -19.24 6.55 -40.40
CA GLU A 218 -19.20 5.29 -41.17
C GLU A 218 -19.48 4.02 -40.35
N GLY A 219 -20.29 4.10 -39.28
CA GLY A 219 -20.65 2.96 -38.43
C GLY A 219 -19.76 2.78 -37.19
N LEU A 220 -18.76 3.65 -36.97
CA LEU A 220 -17.86 3.61 -35.83
C LEU A 220 -18.19 4.73 -34.84
N ASP A 221 -18.20 4.42 -33.55
CA ASP A 221 -18.31 5.43 -32.50
C ASP A 221 -16.91 5.95 -32.13
N GLN A 222 -16.67 7.25 -32.32
CA GLN A 222 -15.37 7.89 -32.07
C GLN A 222 -14.97 7.87 -30.58
N THR A 223 -15.93 7.74 -29.66
CA THR A 223 -15.65 7.63 -28.22
C THR A 223 -15.26 6.21 -27.80
N ARG A 224 -15.52 5.18 -28.63
CA ARG A 224 -15.28 3.78 -28.26
C ARG A 224 -13.82 3.47 -27.94
N ASN A 225 -12.90 4.10 -28.68
CA ASN A 225 -11.46 3.92 -28.52
C ASN A 225 -10.84 4.96 -27.58
N ALA A 226 -11.65 5.76 -26.87
CA ALA A 226 -11.14 6.72 -25.92
C ALA A 226 -10.34 6.05 -24.80
N PRO A 227 -9.21 6.64 -24.38
CA PRO A 227 -8.35 6.12 -23.32
C PRO A 227 -9.11 6.00 -22.00
N THR A 228 -8.58 5.17 -21.10
CA THR A 228 -9.19 4.92 -19.78
C THR A 228 -9.34 6.20 -18.95
N THR A 229 -8.48 7.20 -19.15
CA THR A 229 -8.55 8.51 -18.48
C THR A 229 -9.85 9.27 -18.80
N LEU A 230 -10.34 9.20 -20.03
CA LEU A 230 -11.62 9.81 -20.42
C LEU A 230 -12.83 9.00 -19.96
N ARG A 231 -12.67 7.89 -19.22
CA ARG A 231 -13.79 7.09 -18.70
C ARG A 231 -14.00 7.27 -17.20
N LEU A 232 -13.21 8.14 -16.57
CA LEU A 232 -13.20 8.31 -15.11
C LEU A 232 -14.37 9.16 -14.60
N PHE A 233 -14.90 10.05 -15.43
CA PHE A 233 -15.93 11.03 -15.06
C PHE A 233 -17.06 11.05 -16.09
N PRO A 234 -18.28 11.44 -15.70
CA PRO A 234 -19.42 11.48 -16.60
C PRO A 234 -19.31 12.64 -17.59
N TYR A 235 -19.89 12.45 -18.79
CA TYR A 235 -20.03 13.50 -19.80
C TYR A 235 -21.45 14.04 -19.84
N ASN A 236 -21.60 15.29 -20.30
CA ASN A 236 -22.90 15.94 -20.42
C ASN A 236 -23.70 15.50 -21.65
N PHE A 237 -23.21 14.52 -22.42
CA PHE A 237 -23.90 13.93 -23.57
C PHE A 237 -23.88 12.39 -23.55
N PRO A 238 -24.85 11.72 -24.16
CA PRO A 238 -24.85 10.27 -24.31
C PRO A 238 -23.71 9.82 -25.24
N CYS A 239 -22.89 8.90 -24.74
CA CYS A 239 -21.82 8.24 -25.49
C CYS A 239 -21.44 6.90 -24.84
N VAL A 240 -20.66 6.07 -25.55
CA VAL A 240 -20.27 4.73 -25.08
C VAL A 240 -19.41 4.76 -23.81
N ILE A 241 -18.69 5.84 -23.57
CA ILE A 241 -17.82 6.00 -22.40
C ILE A 241 -18.53 6.52 -21.14
N ASN A 242 -19.76 6.99 -21.26
CA ASN A 242 -20.50 7.60 -20.15
C ASN A 242 -21.15 6.53 -19.26
N THR A 243 -20.33 5.75 -18.54
CA THR A 243 -20.80 4.66 -17.66
C THR A 243 -20.75 5.02 -16.17
N VAL A 244 -20.28 6.23 -15.83
CA VAL A 244 -20.08 6.69 -14.45
C VAL A 244 -21.32 7.45 -13.97
N SER A 245 -21.81 7.13 -12.76
CA SER A 245 -22.96 7.83 -12.17
C SER A 245 -22.63 9.30 -11.89
N ARG A 246 -23.59 10.20 -12.14
CA ARG A 246 -23.48 11.62 -11.77
C ARG A 246 -23.68 11.87 -10.26
N THR A 247 -24.24 10.91 -9.53
CA THR A 247 -24.33 10.98 -8.07
C THR A 247 -23.13 10.29 -7.44
N VAL A 248 -22.50 10.97 -6.49
CA VAL A 248 -21.31 10.47 -5.77
C VAL A 248 -21.71 10.22 -4.33
N ALA A 249 -21.59 8.96 -3.91
CA ALA A 249 -21.78 8.60 -2.52
C ALA A 249 -20.60 9.13 -1.67
N PRO A 250 -20.84 9.50 -0.41
CA PRO A 250 -19.76 9.87 0.49
C PRO A 250 -18.80 8.67 0.69
N VAL A 251 -17.50 8.93 0.63
CA VAL A 251 -16.46 7.94 0.96
C VAL A 251 -15.92 8.26 2.35
N GLY A 252 -15.49 7.25 3.11
CA GLY A 252 -15.16 7.36 4.54
C GLY A 252 -14.00 8.31 4.91
N ASP A 253 -13.37 8.94 3.93
CA ASP A 253 -12.36 9.99 4.01
C ASP A 253 -12.93 11.42 3.84
N ALA A 254 -14.23 11.58 3.61
CA ALA A 254 -14.88 12.89 3.45
C ALA A 254 -15.47 13.42 4.76
N GLU A 255 -15.28 14.71 5.06
CA GLU A 255 -16.08 15.41 6.09
C GLU A 255 -17.58 15.44 5.77
N SER A 256 -17.96 15.12 4.53
CA SER A 256 -19.34 15.13 4.06
C SER A 256 -19.97 13.74 4.07
N THR A 257 -21.13 13.64 4.72
CA THR A 257 -22.00 12.45 4.72
C THR A 257 -23.04 12.46 3.61
N ASP A 258 -23.02 13.48 2.76
CA ASP A 258 -24.10 13.76 1.81
C ASP A 258 -23.76 13.19 0.43
N VAL A 259 -24.77 12.66 -0.24
CA VAL A 259 -24.66 12.29 -1.66
C VAL A 259 -24.67 13.60 -2.47
N ILE A 260 -23.60 13.86 -3.21
CA ILE A 260 -23.48 15.06 -4.03
C ILE A 260 -23.65 14.76 -5.52
N VAL A 261 -23.99 15.79 -6.30
CA VAL A 261 -24.08 15.73 -7.76
C VAL A 261 -22.77 16.25 -8.34
N GLN A 262 -22.00 15.40 -9.02
CA GLN A 262 -20.77 15.82 -9.68
C GLN A 262 -21.03 16.58 -10.98
N PRO A 263 -20.12 17.49 -11.39
CA PRO A 263 -20.23 18.15 -12.67
C PRO A 263 -19.85 17.18 -13.78
N MET A 264 -20.35 17.47 -14.97
CA MET A 264 -20.11 16.65 -16.15
C MET A 264 -19.02 17.27 -17.02
N LEU A 265 -18.17 16.42 -17.58
CA LEU A 265 -17.20 16.80 -18.60
C LEU A 265 -17.92 17.07 -19.93
N ARG A 266 -17.30 17.89 -20.77
CA ARG A 266 -17.91 18.35 -22.03
C ARG A 266 -17.14 17.88 -23.25
N GLY A 267 -17.84 17.85 -24.37
CA GLY A 267 -17.29 17.54 -25.67
C GLY A 267 -17.56 18.66 -26.66
N TYR A 268 -16.62 18.89 -27.55
CA TYR A 268 -16.71 19.90 -28.60
C TYR A 268 -16.35 19.31 -29.95
N TYR A 269 -17.04 19.80 -30.98
CA TYR A 269 -16.71 19.51 -32.36
C TYR A 269 -16.80 20.79 -33.17
N GLY A 270 -15.69 21.20 -33.80
CA GLY A 270 -15.69 22.43 -34.59
C GLY A 270 -16.03 23.68 -33.78
N GLY A 271 -15.75 23.68 -32.48
CA GLY A 271 -16.10 24.79 -31.58
C GLY A 271 -17.56 24.81 -31.15
N CYS A 272 -18.32 23.74 -31.38
CA CYS A 272 -19.72 23.61 -30.95
C CYS A 272 -19.86 22.54 -29.86
N PHE A 273 -20.80 22.74 -28.92
CA PHE A 273 -21.13 21.72 -27.93
C PHE A 273 -21.64 20.43 -28.61
N VAL A 274 -21.09 19.31 -28.18
CA VAL A 274 -21.55 17.98 -28.60
C VAL A 274 -22.70 17.55 -27.71
N HIS A 275 -23.80 17.14 -28.34
CA HIS A 275 -25.00 16.69 -27.63
C HIS A 275 -25.24 15.18 -27.77
N LEU A 276 -24.66 14.53 -28.78
CA LEU A 276 -24.78 13.09 -28.97
C LEU A 276 -23.61 12.57 -29.81
N VAL A 277 -23.02 11.44 -29.39
CA VAL A 277 -22.09 10.67 -30.21
C VAL A 277 -22.54 9.22 -30.25
N ASN A 278 -22.65 8.69 -31.47
CA ASN A 278 -23.01 7.29 -31.69
C ASN A 278 -22.33 6.75 -32.96
N THR A 279 -22.70 5.55 -33.40
CA THR A 279 -22.17 4.92 -34.62
C THR A 279 -22.57 5.61 -35.92
N SER A 280 -23.57 6.50 -35.89
CA SER A 280 -24.03 7.24 -37.07
C SER A 280 -23.31 8.57 -37.27
N GLY A 281 -22.74 9.15 -36.21
CA GLY A 281 -22.03 10.42 -36.30
C GLY A 281 -21.90 11.17 -34.99
N ILE A 282 -21.41 12.41 -35.11
CA ILE A 282 -21.33 13.40 -34.05
C ILE A 282 -22.41 14.45 -34.31
N TYR A 283 -23.19 14.78 -33.27
CA TYR A 283 -24.30 15.73 -33.35
C TYR A 283 -24.03 16.96 -32.49
N ILE A 284 -24.25 18.12 -33.09
CA ILE A 284 -24.13 19.45 -32.47
C ILE A 284 -25.46 20.19 -32.60
N GLY A 285 -25.63 21.29 -31.87
CA GLY A 285 -26.83 22.13 -32.00
C GLY A 285 -26.97 22.74 -33.41
N GLU A 286 -28.19 22.74 -33.95
CA GLU A 286 -28.49 23.25 -35.30
C GLU A 286 -28.10 24.72 -35.51
N ASN A 287 -28.19 25.53 -34.45
CA ASN A 287 -27.85 26.95 -34.48
C ASN A 287 -26.34 27.23 -34.34
N CYS A 288 -25.50 26.20 -34.18
CA CYS A 288 -24.08 26.39 -33.97
C CYS A 288 -23.31 26.33 -35.30
N ALA A 289 -22.56 27.40 -35.59
CA ALA A 289 -21.71 27.47 -36.76
C ALA A 289 -20.34 26.86 -36.48
N ILE A 290 -19.93 25.88 -37.30
CA ILE A 290 -18.63 25.24 -37.18
C ILE A 290 -17.51 26.25 -37.48
N SER A 291 -16.60 26.40 -36.52
CA SER A 291 -15.41 27.23 -36.65
C SER A 291 -14.30 26.51 -37.41
N SER A 292 -13.70 27.20 -38.39
CA SER A 292 -12.53 26.71 -39.11
C SER A 292 -11.30 26.55 -38.23
N LEU A 293 -11.25 27.23 -37.08
CA LEU A 293 -10.14 27.08 -36.13
C LEU A 293 -10.16 25.72 -35.44
N TRP A 294 -11.36 25.22 -35.13
CA TRP A 294 -11.54 24.05 -34.25
C TRP A 294 -11.84 22.76 -35.02
N ILE A 295 -12.26 22.86 -36.30
CA ILE A 295 -12.69 21.70 -37.08
C ILE A 295 -11.57 20.67 -37.30
N ASP A 296 -10.33 21.12 -37.42
CA ASP A 296 -9.16 20.26 -37.64
C ASP A 296 -8.83 19.36 -36.43
N TYR A 297 -9.31 19.73 -35.24
CA TYR A 297 -9.16 18.93 -34.03
C TYR A 297 -10.21 17.82 -33.92
N GLY A 298 -11.21 17.79 -34.81
CA GLY A 298 -12.26 16.76 -34.78
C GLY A 298 -13.07 16.77 -33.49
N LEU A 299 -13.29 15.58 -32.90
CA LEU A 299 -13.98 15.44 -31.62
C LEU A 299 -13.00 15.70 -30.47
N MET A 300 -13.22 16.82 -29.78
CA MET A 300 -12.48 17.22 -28.59
C MET A 300 -13.27 16.81 -27.35
N LEU A 301 -12.66 16.02 -26.47
CA LEU A 301 -13.24 15.59 -25.20
C LEU A 301 -12.47 16.22 -24.06
N GLN A 302 -13.16 16.90 -23.15
CA GLN A 302 -12.54 17.43 -21.95
C GLN A 302 -11.93 16.27 -21.15
N ALA A 303 -10.67 16.43 -20.76
CA ALA A 303 -9.93 15.46 -19.97
C ALA A 303 -9.92 15.88 -18.49
N PRO A 304 -9.88 14.90 -17.57
CA PRO A 304 -9.60 15.20 -16.17
C PRO A 304 -8.14 15.64 -15.99
N ASP A 305 -7.91 16.41 -14.93
CA ASP A 305 -6.55 16.86 -14.58
C ASP A 305 -5.87 15.82 -13.70
N ASP A 306 -4.64 15.48 -14.04
CA ASP A 306 -3.83 14.51 -13.31
C ASP A 306 -2.77 15.23 -12.48
N ILE A 307 -2.83 15.07 -11.16
CA ILE A 307 -1.80 15.55 -10.24
C ILE A 307 -1.12 14.31 -9.64
N PRO A 308 -0.06 13.78 -10.29
CA PRO A 308 0.59 12.56 -9.85
C PRO A 308 1.45 12.82 -8.59
N LEU A 309 1.40 11.87 -7.66
CA LEU A 309 2.30 11.78 -6.53
C LEU A 309 3.29 10.64 -6.78
N CYS A 310 4.52 11.01 -7.12
CA CYS A 310 5.56 10.05 -7.52
C CYS A 310 6.58 9.80 -6.41
N SER A 311 7.04 8.56 -6.29
CA SER A 311 8.21 8.20 -5.47
C SER A 311 9.52 8.60 -6.16
N THR A 312 10.62 8.54 -5.42
CA THR A 312 11.99 8.70 -5.94
C THR A 312 12.42 7.59 -6.93
N GLU A 313 11.67 6.49 -6.96
CA GLU A 313 11.87 5.38 -7.90
C GLU A 313 11.03 5.51 -9.18
N GLY A 314 10.20 6.55 -9.30
CA GLY A 314 9.35 6.81 -10.46
C GLY A 314 8.03 6.04 -10.45
N VAL A 315 7.61 5.55 -9.29
CA VAL A 315 6.28 4.95 -9.09
C VAL A 315 5.29 6.05 -8.75
N CYS A 316 4.25 6.23 -9.56
CA CYS A 316 3.30 7.32 -9.38
C CYS A 316 1.90 6.83 -9.00
N VAL A 317 1.30 7.54 -8.04
CA VAL A 317 -0.14 7.49 -7.78
C VAL A 317 -0.76 8.66 -8.53
N HIS A 318 -1.61 8.36 -9.50
CA HIS A 318 -2.28 9.37 -10.32
C HIS A 318 -3.58 9.79 -9.64
N ASN A 319 -3.67 11.08 -9.31
CA ASN A 319 -4.88 11.69 -8.78
C ASN A 319 -5.58 12.41 -9.92
N TYR A 320 -6.56 11.75 -10.52
CA TYR A 320 -7.40 12.38 -11.53
C TYR A 320 -8.50 13.15 -10.85
N TYR A 321 -8.49 14.46 -11.02
CA TYR A 321 -9.53 15.37 -10.58
C TYR A 321 -10.48 15.70 -11.72
N ASN A 322 -11.74 15.90 -11.39
CA ASN A 322 -12.68 16.46 -12.34
C ASN A 322 -12.23 17.90 -12.68
N SER A 323 -11.89 18.15 -13.94
CA SER A 323 -11.28 19.41 -14.42
C SER A 323 -12.22 20.62 -14.42
N GLN A 324 -13.42 20.47 -13.87
CA GLN A 324 -14.37 21.55 -13.63
C GLN A 324 -14.01 22.39 -12.39
N TRP A 325 -13.10 21.91 -11.53
CA TRP A 325 -12.49 22.61 -10.38
C TRP A 325 -13.40 23.65 -9.70
N GLU A 326 -14.41 23.16 -9.00
CA GLU A 326 -15.39 24.04 -8.34
C GLU A 326 -14.86 24.51 -6.99
N TRP A 327 -14.99 25.79 -6.69
CA TRP A 327 -14.43 26.38 -5.46
C TRP A 327 -15.42 27.25 -4.70
N ALA A 328 -15.12 27.50 -3.43
CA ALA A 328 -15.84 28.43 -2.57
C ALA A 328 -14.91 29.57 -2.12
N SER A 329 -15.47 30.78 -2.08
CA SER A 329 -14.76 31.96 -1.57
C SER A 329 -14.78 31.95 -0.04
N THR A 330 -13.61 32.03 0.60
CA THR A 330 -13.53 32.07 2.08
C THR A 330 -13.08 33.41 2.66
N LYS A 331 -12.48 34.28 1.83
CA LYS A 331 -12.17 35.68 2.18
C LYS A 331 -12.64 36.61 1.07
N ASP A 332 -13.35 37.67 1.46
CA ASP A 332 -13.77 38.75 0.57
C ASP A 332 -12.72 39.88 0.58
N GLY A 333 -12.39 40.46 -0.59
CA GLY A 333 -11.45 41.58 -0.72
C GLY A 333 -10.59 41.50 -1.99
N ALA A 334 -9.46 42.23 -2.01
CA ALA A 334 -8.50 42.17 -3.13
C ALA A 334 -7.80 40.81 -3.24
N ASN A 335 -7.63 40.11 -2.12
CA ASN A 335 -7.07 38.76 -2.05
C ASN A 335 -8.21 37.76 -1.85
N ILE A 336 -8.46 36.96 -2.88
CA ILE A 336 -9.52 35.94 -2.87
C ILE A 336 -8.87 34.60 -2.59
N VAL A 337 -9.32 33.95 -1.51
CA VAL A 337 -8.89 32.59 -1.16
C VAL A 337 -9.93 31.61 -1.70
N MET A 338 -9.49 30.73 -2.60
CA MET A 338 -10.33 29.77 -3.31
C MET A 338 -10.07 28.36 -2.76
N ASN A 339 -11.03 27.85 -1.98
CA ASN A 339 -10.98 26.48 -1.47
C ASN A 339 -11.78 25.57 -2.40
N HIS A 340 -11.15 24.54 -2.96
CA HIS A 340 -11.79 23.73 -4.00
C HIS A 340 -12.56 22.53 -3.43
N ASN A 341 -13.76 22.31 -3.94
CA ASN A 341 -14.52 21.09 -3.81
C ASN A 341 -14.00 20.11 -4.86
N THR A 342 -13.34 19.04 -4.42
CA THR A 342 -12.66 18.12 -5.33
C THR A 342 -13.41 16.81 -5.43
N ILE A 343 -13.59 16.34 -6.66
CA ILE A 343 -14.05 14.98 -6.94
C ILE A 343 -12.90 14.28 -7.64
N ARG A 344 -12.40 13.23 -7.01
CA ARG A 344 -11.18 12.55 -7.42
C ARG A 344 -11.43 11.08 -7.70
N SER A 345 -10.77 10.57 -8.72
CA SER A 345 -10.56 9.15 -8.94
C SER A 345 -9.07 8.87 -8.79
N ARG A 346 -8.72 7.92 -7.91
CA ARG A 346 -7.33 7.54 -7.66
C ARG A 346 -7.03 6.16 -8.21
N TYR A 347 -5.93 6.05 -8.94
CA TYR A 347 -5.29 4.78 -9.23
C TYR A 347 -3.78 5.01 -9.37
N ALA A 348 -3.01 3.94 -9.31
CA ALA A 348 -1.55 4.05 -9.38
C ALA A 348 -1.00 3.11 -10.44
N ASP A 349 0.29 3.29 -10.72
CA ASP A 349 1.04 2.38 -11.55
C ASP A 349 1.01 0.96 -11.01
N LYS A 350 1.02 -0.02 -11.92
CA LYS A 350 1.10 -1.43 -11.55
C LYS A 350 2.51 -1.74 -11.04
N VAL A 351 2.65 -1.83 -9.72
CA VAL A 351 3.90 -2.25 -9.08
C VAL A 351 3.75 -3.66 -8.54
N GLU A 352 4.54 -4.58 -9.08
CA GLU A 352 4.63 -5.95 -8.57
C GLU A 352 5.22 -5.96 -7.17
N MET A 353 4.63 -6.78 -6.30
CA MET A 353 5.00 -6.84 -4.89
C MET A 353 5.78 -8.12 -4.59
N SER A 354 6.82 -8.02 -3.77
CA SER A 354 7.54 -9.20 -3.28
C SER A 354 6.70 -9.98 -2.25
N ILE A 355 6.54 -11.29 -2.50
CA ILE A 355 5.88 -12.27 -1.61
C ILE A 355 6.77 -12.77 -0.47
N LEU A 356 7.99 -12.23 -0.33
CA LEU A 356 8.96 -12.64 0.68
C LEU A 356 8.37 -12.70 2.10
N PRO A 357 7.57 -11.72 2.58
CA PRO A 357 6.97 -11.80 3.91
C PRO A 357 6.05 -13.01 4.10
N GLY A 358 5.23 -13.33 3.11
CA GLY A 358 4.38 -14.53 3.13
C GLY A 358 5.19 -15.83 3.20
N ILE A 359 6.29 -15.91 2.44
CA ILE A 359 7.20 -17.08 2.46
C ILE A 359 7.85 -17.23 3.84
N VAL A 360 8.31 -16.13 4.46
CA VAL A 360 8.93 -16.14 5.79
C VAL A 360 7.92 -16.63 6.85
N ILE A 361 6.68 -16.15 6.82
CA ILE A 361 5.63 -16.63 7.74
C ILE A 361 5.36 -18.13 7.52
N MET A 362 5.27 -18.58 6.27
CA MET A 362 5.13 -20.00 5.95
C MET A 362 6.25 -20.85 6.56
N GLN A 363 7.50 -20.40 6.42
CA GLN A 363 8.65 -21.08 7.01
C GLN A 363 8.58 -21.10 8.55
N ILE A 364 8.21 -19.98 9.19
CA ILE A 364 8.02 -19.90 10.65
C ILE A 364 6.96 -20.90 11.13
N LEU A 365 5.82 -21.00 10.43
CA LEU A 365 4.73 -21.91 10.79
C LEU A 365 5.11 -23.38 10.56
N LEU A 366 5.72 -23.70 9.42
CA LEU A 366 6.15 -25.06 9.07
C LEU A 366 7.21 -25.57 10.05
N MET A 367 8.19 -24.74 10.40
CA MET A 367 9.18 -25.07 11.42
C MET A 367 8.55 -25.31 12.80
N SER A 368 7.50 -24.56 13.12
CA SER A 368 6.74 -24.75 14.37
C SER A 368 5.99 -26.09 14.41
N MET A 369 5.42 -26.53 13.27
CA MET A 369 4.77 -27.85 13.17
C MET A 369 5.78 -28.99 13.33
N LEU A 370 6.92 -28.93 12.63
CA LEU A 370 7.97 -29.94 12.72
C LEU A 370 8.51 -30.08 14.15
N SER A 371 8.74 -28.95 14.82
CA SER A 371 9.16 -28.92 16.22
C SER A 371 8.13 -29.61 17.15
N MET A 372 6.83 -29.38 16.95
CA MET A 372 5.80 -30.01 17.77
C MET A 372 5.69 -31.53 17.53
N TYR A 373 5.83 -31.97 16.27
CA TYR A 373 5.83 -33.39 15.94
C TYR A 373 7.00 -34.14 16.60
N GLN A 374 8.20 -33.55 16.56
CA GLN A 374 9.39 -34.09 17.22
C GLN A 374 9.21 -34.20 18.74
N VAL A 375 8.57 -33.20 19.37
CA VAL A 375 8.31 -33.17 20.82
C VAL A 375 7.24 -34.19 21.25
N MET A 376 6.21 -34.45 20.44
CA MET A 376 5.14 -35.39 20.79
C MET A 376 5.56 -36.87 20.71
N SER A 377 6.67 -37.18 20.03
CA SER A 377 7.13 -38.55 19.82
C SER A 377 7.80 -39.20 21.04
N GLN A 378 8.20 -38.46 22.08
CA GLN A 378 8.89 -39.03 23.26
C GLN A 378 8.53 -38.29 24.55
N LYS A 379 8.06 -39.00 25.60
CA LYS A 379 7.63 -38.41 26.88
C LYS A 379 8.77 -37.97 27.83
N GLN A 380 10.01 -38.41 27.66
CA GLN A 380 11.10 -38.21 28.65
C GLN A 380 12.27 -37.31 28.21
N SER A 381 12.44 -36.98 26.93
CA SER A 381 13.48 -36.04 26.41
C SER A 381 12.92 -34.63 26.11
N VAL A 382 11.72 -34.34 26.63
CA VAL A 382 10.88 -33.19 26.24
C VAL A 382 11.49 -31.85 26.67
N LEU A 383 12.14 -31.78 27.83
CA LEU A 383 12.58 -30.50 28.38
C LEU A 383 13.88 -29.99 27.73
N LEU A 384 14.88 -30.85 27.54
CA LEU A 384 16.18 -30.47 26.96
C LEU A 384 16.12 -30.26 25.44
N SER A 385 15.34 -31.08 24.72
CA SER A 385 15.11 -30.87 23.28
C SER A 385 14.36 -29.57 22.99
N GLN A 386 13.42 -29.17 23.87
CA GLN A 386 12.75 -27.87 23.80
C GLN A 386 13.70 -26.71 24.08
N ILE A 387 14.63 -26.85 25.04
CA ILE A 387 15.64 -25.83 25.36
C ILE A 387 16.62 -25.67 24.19
N TRP A 388 17.07 -26.76 23.56
CA TRP A 388 17.99 -26.70 22.41
C TRP A 388 17.33 -26.22 21.12
N ALA A 389 16.15 -26.75 20.74
CA ALA A 389 15.40 -26.25 19.59
C ALA A 389 15.11 -24.74 19.75
N TYR A 390 14.82 -24.30 20.96
CA TYR A 390 14.62 -22.88 21.25
C TYR A 390 15.91 -22.04 21.16
N ARG A 391 17.10 -22.54 21.53
CA ARG A 391 18.36 -21.77 21.48
C ARG A 391 19.01 -21.77 20.10
N CYS A 392 19.09 -22.91 19.41
CA CYS A 392 19.79 -23.02 18.13
C CYS A 392 18.91 -22.69 16.91
N GLN A 393 17.61 -23.04 16.93
CA GLN A 393 16.69 -22.70 15.84
C GLN A 393 16.25 -21.23 15.91
N ASN A 394 16.03 -20.67 17.12
CA ASN A 394 15.62 -19.26 17.23
C ASN A 394 16.78 -18.25 17.16
N GLY A 395 18.03 -18.65 17.44
CA GLY A 395 19.15 -17.70 17.42
C GLY A 395 19.56 -17.27 16.00
N ARG A 396 19.76 -18.24 15.09
CA ARG A 396 20.26 -17.96 13.72
C ARG A 396 19.15 -17.71 12.70
N MET A 397 18.11 -18.53 12.68
CA MET A 397 17.04 -18.38 11.67
C MET A 397 16.18 -17.14 11.92
N GLN A 398 15.87 -16.78 13.17
CA GLN A 398 15.11 -15.56 13.46
C GLN A 398 15.89 -14.30 13.08
N ALA A 399 17.22 -14.31 13.24
CA ALA A 399 18.06 -13.19 12.80
C ALA A 399 18.01 -13.01 11.28
N MET A 400 18.02 -14.12 10.52
CA MET A 400 17.87 -14.09 9.07
C MET A 400 16.48 -13.61 8.64
N TYR A 401 15.41 -14.09 9.29
CA TYR A 401 14.05 -13.61 9.03
C TYR A 401 13.90 -12.13 9.33
N LEU A 402 14.42 -11.68 10.47
CA LEU A 402 14.39 -10.27 10.84
C LEU A 402 15.13 -9.41 9.81
N LEU A 403 16.31 -9.85 9.36
CA LEU A 403 17.09 -9.14 8.34
C LEU A 403 16.36 -9.09 6.99
N GLN A 404 15.78 -10.21 6.55
CA GLN A 404 15.01 -10.29 5.30
C GLN A 404 13.82 -9.34 5.32
N ILE A 405 13.04 -9.34 6.40
CA ILE A 405 11.86 -8.48 6.53
C ILE A 405 12.26 -7.02 6.72
N ALA A 406 13.31 -6.73 7.49
CA ALA A 406 13.81 -5.36 7.65
C ALA A 406 14.33 -4.79 6.33
N TYR A 407 15.04 -5.59 5.53
CA TYR A 407 15.49 -5.18 4.19
C TYR A 407 14.30 -4.95 3.24
N HIS A 408 13.31 -5.84 3.24
CA HIS A 408 12.07 -5.67 2.46
C HIS A 408 11.34 -4.37 2.82
N LEU A 409 11.13 -4.13 4.13
CA LEU A 409 10.50 -2.90 4.62
C LEU A 409 11.33 -1.65 4.31
N TYR A 410 12.66 -1.75 4.34
CA TYR A 410 13.53 -0.64 4.00
C TYR A 410 13.40 -0.25 2.54
N ARG A 411 13.44 -1.24 1.64
CA ARG A 411 13.38 -1.03 0.18
C ARG A 411 11.99 -0.56 -0.27
N GLU A 412 10.93 -1.20 0.21
CA GLU A 412 9.55 -0.90 -0.19
C GLU A 412 8.88 0.18 0.69
N SER A 413 9.67 0.93 1.47
CA SER A 413 9.11 1.91 2.41
C SER A 413 8.29 2.99 1.72
N ASP A 414 8.83 3.56 0.64
CA ASP A 414 8.20 4.67 -0.08
C ASP A 414 6.89 4.22 -0.74
N THR A 415 6.87 3.01 -1.32
CA THR A 415 5.67 2.44 -1.94
C THR A 415 4.58 2.16 -0.91
N TYR A 416 4.92 1.64 0.28
CA TYR A 416 3.96 1.48 1.36
C TYR A 416 3.43 2.81 1.90
N TYR A 417 4.28 3.82 2.08
CA TYR A 417 3.81 5.14 2.53
C TYR A 417 2.95 5.84 1.48
N LEU A 418 3.29 5.72 0.19
CA LEU A 418 2.43 6.22 -0.87
C LEU A 418 1.07 5.52 -0.84
N ALA A 419 1.04 4.20 -0.71
CA ALA A 419 -0.21 3.45 -0.66
C ALA A 419 -1.07 3.82 0.57
N LEU A 420 -0.47 3.96 1.75
CA LEU A 420 -1.14 4.39 2.99
C LEU A 420 -1.59 5.86 2.94
N GLY A 421 -0.70 6.75 2.49
CA GLY A 421 -0.96 8.19 2.43
C GLY A 421 -2.07 8.54 1.44
N THR A 422 -2.16 7.81 0.32
CA THR A 422 -3.16 8.04 -0.74
C THR A 422 -4.41 7.17 -0.65
N GLY A 423 -4.46 6.16 0.23
CA GLY A 423 -5.60 5.24 0.32
C GLY A 423 -5.74 4.32 -0.91
N THR A 424 -4.62 3.93 -1.52
CA THR A 424 -4.58 3.13 -2.76
C THR A 424 -4.06 1.71 -2.55
N MET A 425 -3.98 1.25 -1.30
CA MET A 425 -3.54 -0.10 -0.96
C MET A 425 -4.42 -1.18 -1.61
N SER A 426 -3.81 -2.18 -2.25
CA SER A 426 -4.49 -3.41 -2.67
C SER A 426 -4.79 -4.34 -1.48
N VAL A 427 -5.62 -5.38 -1.68
CA VAL A 427 -5.85 -6.40 -0.63
C VAL A 427 -4.55 -7.16 -0.34
N GLU A 428 -3.77 -7.41 -1.38
CA GLU A 428 -2.50 -8.12 -1.32
C GLU A 428 -1.49 -7.31 -0.49
N CYS A 429 -1.42 -6.00 -0.69
CA CYS A 429 -0.59 -5.08 0.06
C CYS A 429 -0.92 -5.09 1.55
N VAL A 430 -2.21 -5.09 1.90
CA VAL A 430 -2.68 -5.23 3.28
C VAL A 430 -2.17 -6.51 3.92
N TRP A 431 -2.27 -7.65 3.22
CA TRP A 431 -1.74 -8.92 3.72
C TRP A 431 -0.22 -8.92 3.83
N ASN A 432 0.49 -8.32 2.87
CA ASN A 432 1.95 -8.27 2.89
C ASN A 432 2.47 -7.46 4.09
N LEU A 433 1.89 -6.28 4.33
CA LEU A 433 2.26 -5.45 5.45
C LEU A 433 1.90 -6.11 6.79
N THR A 434 0.76 -6.79 6.86
CA THR A 434 0.37 -7.62 8.01
C THR A 434 1.40 -8.73 8.28
N PHE A 435 1.85 -9.45 7.24
CA PHE A 435 2.88 -10.48 7.36
C PHE A 435 4.23 -9.90 7.76
N CYS A 436 4.61 -8.71 7.26
CA CYS A 436 5.80 -8.00 7.72
C CYS A 436 5.74 -7.72 9.23
N VAL A 437 4.64 -7.15 9.72
CA VAL A 437 4.48 -6.83 11.15
C VAL A 437 4.56 -8.11 12.00
N MET A 438 3.89 -9.19 11.58
CA MET A 438 3.92 -10.47 12.28
C MET A 438 5.33 -11.08 12.29
N ALA A 439 5.99 -11.16 11.13
CA ALA A 439 7.31 -11.79 10.98
C ALA A 439 8.38 -11.00 11.73
N PHE A 440 8.34 -9.66 11.62
CA PHE A 440 9.24 -8.77 12.34
C PHE A 440 9.06 -8.92 13.85
N SER A 441 7.83 -8.79 14.36
CA SER A 441 7.54 -8.84 15.80
C SER A 441 7.90 -10.21 16.39
N TYR A 442 7.59 -11.30 15.69
CA TYR A 442 7.94 -12.64 16.12
C TYR A 442 9.45 -12.83 16.21
N SER A 443 10.18 -12.47 15.15
CA SER A 443 11.62 -12.67 15.06
C SER A 443 12.36 -11.78 16.07
N PHE A 444 11.98 -10.51 16.14
CA PHE A 444 12.58 -9.53 17.03
C PHE A 444 12.46 -9.94 18.51
N VAL A 445 11.26 -10.28 18.98
CA VAL A 445 11.06 -10.66 20.38
C VAL A 445 11.76 -11.96 20.74
N ASN A 446 11.77 -12.95 19.82
CA ASN A 446 12.50 -14.19 20.06
C ASN A 446 14.02 -13.96 20.14
N ILE A 447 14.58 -13.03 19.35
CA ILE A 447 16.00 -12.64 19.44
C ILE A 447 16.28 -11.95 20.77
N VAL A 448 15.49 -10.94 21.15
CA VAL A 448 15.67 -10.22 22.42
C VAL A 448 15.66 -11.22 23.57
N LYS A 449 14.64 -12.09 23.65
CA LYS A 449 14.54 -13.11 24.68
C LYS A 449 15.68 -14.13 24.67
N SER A 450 16.18 -14.51 23.49
CA SER A 450 17.33 -15.43 23.40
C SER A 450 18.60 -14.83 24.02
N ARG A 451 18.74 -13.49 23.99
CA ARG A 451 19.94 -12.77 24.42
C ARG A 451 19.87 -12.22 25.84
N THR A 452 18.67 -11.98 26.38
CA THR A 452 18.51 -11.49 27.76
C THR A 452 18.76 -12.55 28.83
N GLY A 453 18.98 -13.81 28.46
CA GLY A 453 19.36 -14.87 29.40
C GLY A 453 18.25 -15.28 30.39
N GLU A 454 17.06 -14.66 30.32
CA GLU A 454 15.84 -15.06 31.01
C GLU A 454 15.31 -16.39 30.43
N GLN A 455 16.04 -17.47 30.69
CA GLN A 455 15.71 -18.83 30.28
C GLN A 455 14.85 -19.56 31.31
N GLN A 456 14.71 -18.98 32.51
CA GLN A 456 13.74 -19.42 33.50
C GLN A 456 12.48 -18.56 33.39
N LEU A 457 11.55 -18.96 32.52
CA LEU A 457 10.26 -19.44 33.00
C LEU A 457 9.34 -19.84 31.84
N ASP A 458 8.81 -21.04 32.05
CA ASP A 458 7.40 -21.37 31.89
C ASP A 458 6.80 -21.39 30.47
N ARG A 459 6.39 -22.61 30.10
CA ARG A 459 5.51 -22.93 28.98
C ARG A 459 4.31 -21.96 28.88
N HIS A 460 3.84 -21.42 30.01
CA HIS A 460 2.76 -20.45 30.08
C HIS A 460 3.07 -19.12 29.39
N PHE A 461 4.26 -18.54 29.59
CA PHE A 461 4.62 -17.27 28.93
C PHE A 461 4.75 -17.42 27.42
N ARG A 462 5.31 -18.55 26.94
CA ARG A 462 5.43 -18.83 25.50
C ARG A 462 4.05 -18.92 24.85
N LEU A 463 3.13 -19.69 25.43
CA LEU A 463 1.76 -19.78 24.90
C LEU A 463 1.07 -18.41 24.91
N SER A 464 1.24 -17.63 25.98
CA SER A 464 0.63 -16.29 26.09
C SER A 464 1.18 -15.32 25.06
N TRP A 465 2.50 -15.23 24.85
CA TRP A 465 3.10 -14.35 23.83
C TRP A 465 2.66 -14.74 22.42
N GLU A 466 2.63 -16.03 22.12
CA GLU A 466 2.20 -16.54 20.82
C GLU A 466 0.72 -16.23 20.54
N MET A 467 -0.14 -16.29 21.56
CA MET A 467 -1.54 -15.86 21.46
C MET A 467 -1.67 -14.35 21.28
N VAL A 468 -0.91 -13.55 22.03
CA VAL A 468 -0.94 -12.09 21.88
C VAL A 468 -0.48 -11.65 20.50
N LEU A 469 0.58 -12.25 19.95
CA LEU A 469 1.06 -11.92 18.61
C LEU A 469 -0.03 -12.16 17.54
N LEU A 470 -0.81 -13.22 17.67
CA LEU A 470 -1.91 -13.50 16.74
C LEU A 470 -3.05 -12.49 16.88
N ILE A 471 -3.42 -12.13 18.12
CA ILE A 471 -4.43 -11.10 18.38
C ILE A 471 -3.98 -9.77 17.78
N VAL A 472 -2.72 -9.37 18.01
CA VAL A 472 -2.13 -8.15 17.44
C VAL A 472 -2.12 -8.21 15.92
N THR A 473 -1.74 -9.34 15.33
CA THR A 473 -1.75 -9.51 13.87
C THR A 473 -3.17 -9.37 13.29
N ALA A 474 -4.17 -9.95 13.96
CA ALA A 474 -5.56 -9.80 13.56
C ALA A 474 -6.07 -8.36 13.71
N ILE A 475 -5.68 -7.65 14.78
CA ILE A 475 -6.00 -6.24 14.98
C ILE A 475 -5.35 -5.40 13.86
N VAL A 476 -4.07 -5.62 13.56
CA VAL A 476 -3.35 -4.92 12.49
C VAL A 476 -4.00 -5.18 11.13
N ALA A 477 -4.37 -6.43 10.83
CA ALA A 477 -5.08 -6.77 9.60
C ALA A 477 -6.42 -6.02 9.50
N ASN A 478 -7.24 -6.07 10.56
CA ASN A 478 -8.52 -5.36 10.58
C ASN A 478 -8.35 -3.84 10.47
N MET A 479 -7.33 -3.27 11.13
CA MET A 479 -7.01 -1.85 11.04
C MET A 479 -6.62 -1.47 9.61
N LEU A 480 -5.68 -2.21 9.00
CA LEU A 480 -5.24 -1.98 7.62
C LEU A 480 -6.37 -2.16 6.60
N ILE A 481 -7.25 -3.14 6.79
CA ILE A 481 -8.46 -3.31 5.95
C ILE A 481 -9.38 -2.09 6.10
N SER A 482 -9.58 -1.61 7.33
CA SER A 482 -10.46 -0.46 7.59
C SER A 482 -9.95 0.84 6.99
N ILE A 483 -8.62 1.06 6.98
CA ILE A 483 -8.01 2.29 6.44
C ILE A 483 -7.59 2.16 4.98
N ARG A 484 -7.80 0.99 4.34
CA ARG A 484 -7.37 0.71 2.96
C ARG A 484 -7.89 1.76 1.97
N TYR A 485 -9.10 2.25 2.20
CA TYR A 485 -9.80 3.22 1.34
C TYR A 485 -9.67 4.65 1.84
N THR A 486 -9.01 4.86 2.99
CA THR A 486 -8.90 6.16 3.63
C THR A 486 -7.54 6.76 3.31
N SER A 487 -7.52 7.97 2.76
CA SER A 487 -6.27 8.72 2.57
C SER A 487 -5.73 9.16 3.93
N LEU A 488 -4.54 8.72 4.31
CA LEU A 488 -3.85 9.22 5.50
C LEU A 488 -2.94 10.39 5.12
N SER A 489 -3.53 11.50 4.67
CA SER A 489 -2.81 12.68 4.16
C SER A 489 -1.79 13.25 5.16
N TYR A 490 -2.06 13.14 6.46
CA TYR A 490 -1.13 13.54 7.54
C TYR A 490 0.27 12.89 7.42
N ILE A 491 0.38 11.72 6.77
CA ILE A 491 1.67 11.06 6.53
C ILE A 491 2.54 11.98 5.66
N PHE A 492 1.95 12.66 4.68
CA PHE A 492 2.69 13.59 3.82
C PHE A 492 3.11 14.84 4.58
N GLU A 493 2.25 15.38 5.46
CA GLU A 493 2.57 16.56 6.27
C GLU A 493 3.68 16.32 7.29
N ILE A 494 3.65 15.18 7.99
CA ILE A 494 4.56 14.89 9.11
C ILE A 494 5.85 14.22 8.64
N ASN A 495 5.76 13.35 7.63
CA ASN A 495 6.85 12.44 7.27
C ASN A 495 7.38 12.63 5.85
N SER A 496 6.92 13.63 5.09
CA SER A 496 7.35 13.80 3.70
C SER A 496 7.70 15.23 3.32
N LYS A 497 8.43 15.36 2.22
CA LYS A 497 8.63 16.62 1.50
C LYS A 497 8.45 16.37 0.01
N THR A 498 7.63 17.19 -0.64
CA THR A 498 7.52 17.18 -2.11
C THR A 498 8.62 18.05 -2.69
N LEU A 499 9.45 17.46 -3.55
CA LEU A 499 10.51 18.15 -4.27
C LEU A 499 10.09 18.31 -5.73
N LEU A 500 10.31 19.51 -6.27
CA LEU A 500 10.15 19.78 -7.69
C LEU A 500 11.49 19.58 -8.40
N ARG A 501 11.45 18.97 -9.58
CA ARG A 501 12.64 18.78 -10.42
C ARG A 501 13.33 20.09 -10.81
N SER A 502 12.60 21.19 -10.82
CA SER A 502 13.13 22.54 -11.06
C SER A 502 14.05 23.05 -9.94
N THR A 503 14.00 22.44 -8.75
CA THR A 503 14.86 22.80 -7.62
C THR A 503 16.16 21.98 -7.62
N PRO A 504 17.29 22.51 -7.11
CA PRO A 504 18.57 21.80 -7.08
C PRO A 504 18.50 20.46 -6.33
N GLU A 505 17.76 20.43 -5.22
CA GLU A 505 17.57 19.23 -4.40
C GLU A 505 16.69 18.19 -5.13
N GLY A 506 15.63 18.62 -5.81
CA GLY A 506 14.74 17.73 -6.56
C GLY A 506 15.38 17.17 -7.84
N ALA A 507 16.27 17.92 -8.50
CA ALA A 507 16.94 17.47 -9.71
C ALA A 507 17.82 16.22 -9.50
N GLU A 508 18.42 16.05 -8.32
CA GLU A 508 19.23 14.87 -7.98
C GLU A 508 18.37 13.65 -7.66
N VAL A 509 17.21 13.86 -7.02
CA VAL A 509 16.41 12.80 -6.40
C VAL A 509 15.22 12.35 -7.25
N CYS A 510 14.52 13.27 -7.91
CA CYS A 510 13.28 13.00 -8.65
C CYS A 510 13.48 12.40 -10.05
N LYS A 511 14.74 12.21 -10.48
CA LYS A 511 15.10 11.57 -11.77
C LYS A 511 14.31 12.13 -12.97
N LEU A 512 13.37 11.35 -13.51
CA LEU A 512 12.60 11.64 -14.73
C LEU A 512 11.24 12.28 -14.45
N THR A 513 10.76 12.29 -13.20
CA THR A 513 9.46 12.87 -12.86
C THR A 513 9.59 14.37 -12.57
N ASP A 514 8.55 15.14 -12.88
CA ASP A 514 8.55 16.59 -12.67
C ASP A 514 8.52 16.97 -11.17
N SER A 515 7.96 16.07 -10.35
CA SER A 515 7.98 16.14 -8.89
C SER A 515 8.17 14.75 -8.29
N CYS A 516 8.65 14.69 -7.05
CA CYS A 516 8.70 13.46 -6.27
C CYS A 516 8.54 13.73 -4.77
N VAL A 517 8.01 12.74 -4.06
CA VAL A 517 7.83 12.77 -2.60
C VAL A 517 8.98 12.01 -1.95
N VAL A 518 9.66 12.66 -1.00
CA VAL A 518 10.74 12.06 -0.21
C VAL A 518 10.27 11.88 1.22
N PHE A 519 10.29 10.64 1.72
CA PHE A 519 9.93 10.34 3.11
C PHE A 519 11.15 10.42 4.03
N SER A 520 10.97 11.01 5.21
CA SER A 520 12.05 11.20 6.18
C SER A 520 12.28 9.99 7.08
N ILE A 521 11.21 9.30 7.50
CA ILE A 521 11.25 8.15 8.41
C ILE A 521 10.82 6.89 7.65
N ASN A 522 11.70 5.90 7.60
CA ASN A 522 11.43 4.61 6.98
C ASN A 522 10.42 3.77 7.80
N ILE A 523 9.50 3.08 7.11
CA ILE A 523 8.43 2.28 7.75
C ILE A 523 8.98 1.14 8.62
N ALA A 524 10.19 0.64 8.34
CA ALA A 524 10.86 -0.35 9.17
C ALA A 524 11.05 0.13 10.62
N PHE A 525 11.34 1.43 10.82
CA PHE A 525 11.47 2.00 12.17
C PHE A 525 10.11 2.10 12.88
N VAL A 526 9.05 2.41 12.14
CA VAL A 526 7.68 2.47 12.68
C VAL A 526 7.26 1.08 13.16
N ILE A 527 7.46 0.06 12.34
CA ILE A 527 7.15 -1.34 12.69
C ILE A 527 8.01 -1.82 13.85
N ALA A 528 9.29 -1.47 13.89
CA ALA A 528 10.17 -1.81 15.00
C ALA A 528 9.71 -1.18 16.33
N SER A 529 9.31 0.10 16.29
CA SER A 529 8.79 0.82 17.45
C SER A 529 7.47 0.22 17.93
N PHE A 530 6.57 -0.14 17.00
CA PHE A 530 5.34 -0.84 17.31
C PHE A 530 5.58 -2.20 17.97
N ALA A 531 6.48 -3.02 17.41
CA ALA A 531 6.85 -4.32 17.98
C ALA A 531 7.39 -4.19 19.41
N MET A 532 8.17 -3.14 19.66
CA MET A 532 8.70 -2.80 20.99
C MET A 532 7.60 -2.44 21.99
N LEU A 533 6.65 -1.60 21.59
CA LEU A 533 5.52 -1.21 22.45
C LEU A 533 4.65 -2.41 22.81
N VAL A 534 4.30 -3.24 21.83
CA VAL A 534 3.52 -4.47 22.03
C VAL A 534 4.24 -5.41 23.00
N TRP A 535 5.55 -5.62 22.79
CA TRP A 535 6.33 -6.45 23.70
C TRP A 535 6.35 -5.89 25.14
N GLY A 536 6.60 -4.59 25.30
CA GLY A 536 6.56 -3.92 26.61
C GLY A 536 5.24 -4.10 27.35
N ALA A 537 4.11 -3.94 26.64
CA ALA A 537 2.78 -4.15 27.20
C ALA A 537 2.59 -5.60 27.68
N THR A 538 2.98 -6.60 26.87
CA THR A 538 2.86 -8.02 27.26
C THR A 538 3.76 -8.39 28.44
N ALA A 539 4.98 -7.87 28.48
CA ALA A 539 5.89 -8.07 29.60
C ALA A 539 5.30 -7.49 30.89
N SER A 540 4.64 -6.32 30.80
CA SER A 540 4.00 -5.65 31.93
C SER A 540 2.79 -6.45 32.45
N VAL A 541 1.95 -6.97 31.56
CA VAL A 541 0.82 -7.85 31.95
C VAL A 541 1.33 -9.15 32.57
N ALA A 542 2.35 -9.77 31.99
CA ALA A 542 2.96 -10.98 32.55
C ALA A 542 3.58 -10.72 33.93
N TYR A 543 4.22 -9.56 34.11
CA TYR A 543 4.76 -9.10 35.39
C TYR A 543 3.67 -8.92 36.44
N VAL A 544 2.57 -8.24 36.12
CA VAL A 544 1.41 -8.05 37.03
C VAL A 544 0.78 -9.38 37.43
N LEU A 545 0.66 -10.32 36.49
CA LEU A 545 0.14 -11.66 36.78
C LEU A 545 1.08 -12.48 37.67
N ARG A 546 2.40 -12.29 37.52
CA ARG A 546 3.43 -13.01 38.29
C ARG A 546 3.65 -12.44 39.69
N THR A 547 3.48 -11.13 39.86
CA THR A 547 3.75 -10.41 41.13
C THR A 547 2.56 -10.34 42.08
N ARG A 548 1.45 -11.03 41.80
CA ARG A 548 0.31 -11.18 42.73
C ARG A 548 0.71 -11.69 44.13
N HIS A 549 1.92 -12.22 44.32
CA HIS A 549 2.42 -12.71 45.61
C HIS A 549 3.62 -11.97 46.24
N ASN A 550 4.20 -10.92 45.63
CA ASN A 550 5.06 -9.90 46.29
C ASN A 550 5.67 -8.94 45.23
N PRO A 551 5.34 -7.64 45.22
CA PRO A 551 5.84 -6.70 44.22
C PRO A 551 7.11 -5.92 44.66
N HIS A 552 8.17 -5.93 43.85
CA HIS A 552 9.34 -5.04 43.96
C HIS A 552 9.52 -4.21 42.67
N PRO A 553 8.66 -3.21 42.41
CA PRO A 553 8.53 -2.56 41.10
C PRO A 553 9.76 -1.75 40.67
N LEU A 554 10.57 -1.24 41.61
CA LEU A 554 11.68 -0.35 41.27
C LEU A 554 12.97 -1.10 40.92
N GLU A 555 13.20 -2.28 41.52
CA GLU A 555 14.36 -3.12 41.23
C GLU A 555 14.19 -3.91 39.92
N ASP A 556 12.97 -4.39 39.64
CA ASP A 556 12.65 -5.12 38.42
C ASP A 556 12.62 -4.23 37.17
N LEU A 557 12.18 -2.98 37.32
CA LEU A 557 12.21 -2.01 36.21
C LEU A 557 13.66 -1.59 35.88
N LYS A 558 14.53 -1.54 36.90
CA LYS A 558 15.96 -1.29 36.75
C LYS A 558 16.68 -2.48 36.12
N SER A 559 16.34 -3.72 36.48
CA SER A 559 16.88 -4.93 35.85
C SER A 559 16.41 -5.07 34.39
N TRP A 560 15.16 -4.69 34.10
CA TRP A 560 14.60 -4.60 32.75
C TRP A 560 15.36 -3.60 31.86
N PHE A 561 15.62 -2.37 32.33
CA PHE A 561 16.43 -1.38 31.59
C PHE A 561 17.89 -1.81 31.38
N ILE A 562 18.49 -2.52 32.35
CA ILE A 562 19.85 -3.06 32.23
C ILE A 562 19.91 -4.19 31.19
N SER A 563 18.95 -5.11 31.23
CA SER A 563 18.79 -6.19 30.24
C SER A 563 18.60 -5.63 28.82
N TRP A 564 17.86 -4.52 28.71
CA TRP A 564 17.63 -3.82 27.45
C TRP A 564 18.88 -3.15 26.89
N LYS A 565 19.67 -2.48 27.74
CA LYS A 565 20.95 -1.86 27.36
C LYS A 565 21.97 -2.89 26.87
N VAL A 566 21.99 -4.08 27.48
CA VAL A 566 22.84 -5.21 27.09
C VAL A 566 22.36 -5.83 25.76
N ALA A 567 21.05 -6.04 25.59
CA ALA A 567 20.50 -6.56 24.34
C ALA A 567 20.84 -5.67 23.14
N PHE A 568 20.69 -4.34 23.29
CA PHE A 568 20.99 -3.36 22.24
C PHE A 568 22.50 -3.25 21.94
N GLN A 569 23.36 -3.30 22.96
CA GLN A 569 24.82 -3.32 22.78
C GLN A 569 25.33 -4.62 22.14
N VAL A 570 24.66 -5.76 22.35
CA VAL A 570 25.10 -7.07 21.83
C VAL A 570 24.58 -7.33 20.41
N THR A 571 23.46 -6.74 19.97
CA THR A 571 23.00 -6.77 18.56
C THR A 571 23.88 -5.98 17.61
N LEU A 572 24.59 -4.96 18.10
CA LEU A 572 25.50 -4.12 17.31
C LEU A 572 26.99 -4.47 17.49
N ARG A 573 27.34 -5.45 18.34
CA ARG A 573 28.73 -5.88 18.52
C ARG A 573 29.16 -6.75 17.33
N PRO A 574 30.17 -6.36 16.54
CA PRO A 574 30.89 -7.34 15.74
C PRO A 574 31.50 -8.40 16.67
N PRO A 575 31.76 -9.62 16.20
CA PRO A 575 32.35 -10.67 17.03
C PRO A 575 33.59 -10.12 17.74
N PRO A 576 33.81 -10.47 19.02
CA PRO A 576 34.92 -9.94 19.78
C PRO A 576 36.20 -10.16 18.97
N LYS A 577 36.93 -9.07 18.68
CA LYS A 577 38.28 -9.12 18.12
C LYS A 577 39.18 -9.79 19.16
N GLY A 578 39.15 -11.12 19.21
CA GLY A 578 40.23 -11.90 19.76
C GLY A 578 41.48 -11.54 18.98
N LYS A 579 42.56 -11.19 19.68
CA LYS A 579 43.87 -10.89 19.08
C LYS A 579 44.17 -11.94 18.00
N PRO A 580 44.52 -11.54 16.77
CA PRO A 580 44.73 -12.48 15.69
C PRO A 580 45.96 -13.30 16.03
N LYS A 581 45.77 -14.55 16.49
CA LYS A 581 46.78 -15.56 16.22
C LYS A 581 46.64 -15.84 14.74
N ALA A 582 47.61 -15.38 13.97
CA ALA A 582 47.71 -15.58 12.53
C ALA A 582 47.36 -17.02 12.19
N LEU A 583 46.24 -17.21 11.49
CA LEU A 583 45.97 -18.46 10.79
C LEU A 583 46.84 -18.42 9.53
N SER A 584 48.03 -19.02 9.60
CA SER A 584 48.80 -19.27 8.39
C SER A 584 48.00 -20.24 7.53
N HIS A 585 47.60 -19.79 6.34
CA HIS A 585 47.08 -20.63 5.27
C HIS A 585 48.11 -21.73 4.97
N GLY A 586 47.85 -22.96 5.44
CA GLY A 586 48.73 -24.10 5.20
C GLY A 586 48.71 -25.19 6.27
N ALA A 587 47.54 -25.60 6.78
CA ALA A 587 47.33 -26.89 7.44
C ALA A 587 45.84 -27.10 7.76
N SER A 588 45.08 -27.67 6.82
CA SER A 588 43.81 -28.31 7.13
C SER A 588 44.09 -29.66 7.79
N ILE A 589 44.42 -29.62 9.08
CA ILE A 589 44.23 -30.75 9.99
C ILE A 589 43.72 -30.12 11.28
N VAL A 590 42.40 -30.14 11.48
CA VAL A 590 41.80 -29.77 12.76
C VAL A 590 42.43 -30.71 13.80
N ASN A 591 43.19 -30.15 14.74
CA ASN A 591 43.90 -30.95 15.75
C ASN A 591 42.88 -31.50 16.75
N LEU A 592 42.30 -32.66 16.43
CA LEU A 592 41.21 -33.37 17.12
C LEU A 592 41.67 -34.11 18.39
N ALA A 593 42.83 -33.75 18.95
CA ALA A 593 43.45 -34.46 20.08
C ALA A 593 42.60 -34.45 21.37
N ASP A 594 41.67 -33.49 21.51
CA ASP A 594 40.75 -33.37 22.65
C ASP A 594 39.27 -33.59 22.24
N ALA A 595 39.03 -34.13 21.03
CA ALA A 595 37.69 -34.41 20.51
C ALA A 595 37.20 -35.80 20.93
N THR A 596 35.88 -35.93 21.13
CA THR A 596 35.25 -37.22 21.39
C THR A 596 35.38 -38.14 20.17
N SER A 597 35.40 -39.46 20.40
CA SER A 597 35.40 -40.42 19.28
C SER A 597 34.25 -40.20 18.29
N PHE A 598 33.12 -39.66 18.74
CA PHE A 598 32.01 -39.31 17.87
C PHE A 598 32.32 -38.10 16.96
N GLU A 599 32.85 -37.01 17.53
CA GLU A 599 33.31 -35.84 16.78
C GLU A 599 34.38 -36.21 15.76
N CYS A 600 35.33 -37.08 16.15
CA CYS A 600 36.41 -37.51 15.27
C CYS A 600 35.95 -38.34 14.06
N TYR A 601 35.05 -39.29 14.27
CA TYR A 601 34.71 -40.29 13.25
C TYR A 601 33.40 -40.01 12.51
N CYS A 602 32.49 -39.20 13.07
CA CYS A 602 31.17 -38.93 12.47
C CYS A 602 31.00 -37.50 11.95
N ILE A 603 31.66 -36.51 12.56
CA ILE A 603 31.49 -35.08 12.22
C ILE A 603 32.74 -34.50 11.56
N GLY A 604 33.93 -34.94 11.96
CA GLY A 604 35.22 -34.44 11.45
C GLY A 604 35.67 -33.11 12.08
N GLU A 605 34.88 -32.53 12.99
CA GLU A 605 35.16 -31.27 13.70
C GLU A 605 34.61 -31.29 15.14
N HIS A 606 35.07 -30.36 16.00
CA HIS A 606 34.52 -30.21 17.36
C HIS A 606 33.12 -29.59 17.36
N PHE A 607 32.24 -30.09 18.23
CA PHE A 607 30.90 -29.54 18.47
C PHE A 607 30.90 -28.06 18.82
N ARG A 608 31.95 -27.54 19.49
CA ARG A 608 32.04 -26.11 19.83
C ARG A 608 32.03 -25.22 18.58
N PHE A 609 32.62 -25.66 17.47
CA PHE A 609 32.68 -24.86 16.24
C PHE A 609 31.33 -24.79 15.54
N MET A 610 30.49 -25.84 15.67
CA MET A 610 29.11 -25.82 15.20
C MET A 610 28.16 -25.12 16.19
N PHE A 611 28.44 -25.18 17.51
CA PHE A 611 27.57 -24.68 18.58
C PHE A 611 28.37 -24.05 19.75
N ASN A 612 28.80 -22.78 19.59
CA ASN A 612 29.63 -22.06 20.58
C ASN A 612 28.97 -21.82 21.96
N ASP A 613 27.64 -21.95 22.09
CA ASP A 613 26.89 -21.63 23.31
C ASP A 613 26.26 -22.87 23.99
N CYS A 614 26.73 -24.09 23.68
CA CYS A 614 26.11 -25.35 24.12
C CYS A 614 27.12 -26.38 24.69
N GLU A 615 28.31 -25.93 25.11
CA GLU A 615 29.41 -26.81 25.53
C GLU A 615 28.99 -27.74 26.69
N ASP A 616 28.18 -27.23 27.62
CA ASP A 616 27.74 -27.87 28.86
C ASP A 616 26.84 -29.09 28.66
N ILE A 617 26.17 -29.19 27.50
CA ILE A 617 25.20 -30.26 27.18
C ILE A 617 25.82 -31.29 26.23
N SER A 618 26.90 -30.91 25.54
CA SER A 618 27.53 -31.72 24.48
C SER A 618 28.28 -32.95 25.00
N HIS A 619 28.81 -32.90 26.23
CA HIS A 619 29.64 -33.98 26.78
C HIS A 619 29.56 -34.09 28.31
N VAL A 620 29.76 -35.31 28.82
CA VAL A 620 29.92 -35.59 30.26
C VAL A 620 31.32 -36.14 30.49
N LYS A 621 31.97 -35.73 31.59
CA LYS A 621 33.29 -36.24 31.98
C LYS A 621 33.14 -37.56 32.74
N LYS A 622 33.68 -38.64 32.18
CA LYS A 622 33.80 -39.95 32.85
C LYS A 622 35.26 -40.34 32.93
N ASN A 623 35.79 -40.50 34.14
CA ASN A 623 37.22 -40.82 34.39
C ASN A 623 38.19 -39.90 33.62
N ASN A 624 37.99 -38.57 33.69
CA ASN A 624 38.75 -37.55 32.97
C ASN A 624 38.65 -37.54 31.43
N PHE A 625 37.86 -38.43 30.81
CA PHE A 625 37.59 -38.40 29.37
C PHE A 625 36.23 -37.78 29.06
N ARG A 626 36.16 -36.97 27.99
CA ARG A 626 34.90 -36.41 27.46
C ARG A 626 34.15 -37.53 26.73
N VAL A 627 32.91 -37.79 27.14
CA VAL A 627 32.01 -38.73 26.46
C VAL A 627 30.82 -37.93 25.93
N PRO A 628 30.46 -38.04 24.65
CA PRO A 628 29.32 -37.34 24.09
C PRO A 628 28.03 -37.87 24.74
N THR A 629 27.12 -36.97 25.09
CA THR A 629 25.80 -37.36 25.60
C THR A 629 24.97 -37.97 24.47
N ALA A 630 24.04 -38.88 24.80
CA ALA A 630 23.06 -39.36 23.81
C ALA A 630 22.30 -38.20 23.15
N GLU A 631 22.13 -37.10 23.87
CA GLU A 631 21.57 -35.84 23.39
C GLU A 631 22.46 -35.21 22.30
N ALA A 632 23.78 -35.08 22.51
CA ALA A 632 24.72 -34.61 21.49
C ALA A 632 24.76 -35.47 20.22
N VAL A 633 24.59 -36.79 20.35
CA VAL A 633 24.57 -37.71 19.21
C VAL A 633 23.29 -37.56 18.39
N LEU A 634 22.12 -37.42 19.02
CA LEU A 634 20.85 -37.13 18.32
C LEU A 634 20.92 -35.82 17.51
N LEU A 635 21.65 -34.82 18.02
CA LEU A 635 21.82 -33.50 17.40
C LEU A 635 22.61 -33.49 16.08
N SER A 636 23.25 -34.60 15.72
CA SER A 636 24.03 -34.75 14.48
C SER A 636 23.30 -35.56 13.39
N GLY A 637 21.98 -35.74 13.53
CA GLY A 637 21.15 -36.43 12.54
C GLY A 637 20.96 -37.93 12.81
N PHE A 638 20.95 -38.33 14.08
CA PHE A 638 20.69 -39.70 14.53
C PHE A 638 19.36 -39.74 15.30
N VAL A 639 18.70 -40.89 15.37
CA VAL A 639 17.38 -41.09 15.98
C VAL A 639 17.38 -42.30 16.90
N TYR A 640 16.60 -42.18 17.97
CA TYR A 640 16.49 -43.16 19.03
C TYR A 640 15.38 -44.20 18.77
N ARG A 641 15.68 -45.50 18.91
CA ARG A 641 14.64 -46.53 19.00
C ARG A 641 15.05 -47.76 19.81
N GLY A 642 14.36 -47.99 20.93
CA GLY A 642 14.66 -49.08 21.87
C GLY A 642 15.88 -48.74 22.71
N LYS A 643 16.93 -49.58 22.65
CA LYS A 643 18.24 -49.31 23.30
C LYS A 643 19.29 -48.73 22.34
N TYR A 644 18.93 -48.53 21.07
CA TYR A 644 19.90 -48.22 20.01
C TYR A 644 19.65 -46.85 19.34
N LEU A 645 20.75 -46.23 18.90
CA LEU A 645 20.77 -45.05 18.02
C LEU A 645 21.06 -45.46 16.57
N TYR A 646 20.32 -44.89 15.62
CA TYR A 646 20.47 -45.09 14.17
C TYR A 646 20.66 -43.75 13.46
N ARG A 647 21.28 -43.71 12.29
CA ARG A 647 21.34 -42.49 11.47
C ARG A 647 19.97 -42.20 10.82
N ALA A 648 19.62 -40.93 10.62
CA ALA A 648 18.27 -40.54 10.20
C ALA A 648 17.91 -41.01 8.77
N ASP A 649 18.89 -41.09 7.88
CA ASP A 649 18.82 -41.70 6.54
C ASP A 649 18.54 -43.21 6.62
N ASP A 650 19.15 -43.93 7.56
CA ASP A 650 18.94 -45.37 7.76
C ASP A 650 17.52 -45.72 8.20
N ILE A 651 16.77 -44.77 8.78
CA ILE A 651 15.37 -44.99 9.20
C ILE A 651 14.42 -45.12 8.01
N ILE A 652 14.68 -44.40 6.92
CA ILE A 652 13.88 -44.53 5.70
C ILE A 652 14.01 -45.96 5.16
N LEU A 653 15.23 -46.53 5.18
CA LEU A 653 15.49 -47.93 4.84
C LEU A 653 14.82 -48.90 5.82
N LEU A 654 14.81 -48.60 7.12
CA LEU A 654 14.11 -49.40 8.13
C LEU A 654 12.58 -49.34 7.99
N LEU A 655 12.01 -48.18 7.62
CA LEU A 655 10.59 -48.05 7.28
C LEU A 655 10.26 -48.81 5.99
N PHE A 656 11.16 -48.81 5.00
CA PHE A 656 11.00 -49.55 3.76
C PHE A 656 10.90 -51.07 4.00
N THR A 657 11.62 -51.60 5.01
CA THR A 657 11.50 -53.03 5.38
C THR A 657 10.11 -53.46 5.85
N ARG A 658 9.26 -52.49 6.22
CA ARG A 658 7.86 -52.72 6.62
C ARG A 658 6.94 -52.98 5.43
N PHE A 659 7.31 -52.47 4.25
CA PHE A 659 6.50 -52.51 3.04
C PHE A 659 7.10 -53.42 1.95
N ALA A 660 8.40 -53.75 2.02
CA ALA A 660 9.09 -54.55 1.02
C ALA A 660 9.08 -56.08 1.33
N PRO A 661 8.82 -56.95 0.32
CA PRO A 661 8.97 -58.40 0.43
C PRO A 661 10.40 -58.85 0.78
N ASN A 662 10.54 -59.95 1.53
CA ASN A 662 11.84 -60.45 2.02
C ASN A 662 12.86 -60.80 0.92
N PHE A 663 12.42 -61.12 -0.31
CA PHE A 663 13.34 -61.42 -1.40
C PHE A 663 14.05 -60.16 -1.92
N ILE A 664 13.38 -59.00 -1.90
CA ILE A 664 13.97 -57.69 -2.28
C ILE A 664 15.03 -57.28 -1.24
N LEU A 665 14.72 -57.43 0.05
CA LEU A 665 15.61 -57.06 1.15
C LEU A 665 16.89 -57.91 1.20
N ARG A 666 16.86 -59.17 0.74
CA ARG A 666 18.04 -60.06 0.66
C ARG A 666 18.99 -59.72 -0.49
N THR A 667 18.55 -58.93 -1.46
CA THR A 667 19.35 -58.58 -2.65
C THR A 667 20.36 -57.46 -2.34
N PHE A 668 20.11 -56.65 -1.31
CA PHE A 668 20.94 -55.50 -0.95
C PHE A 668 21.68 -55.77 0.38
N ASN A 669 22.99 -56.03 0.30
CA ASN A 669 23.88 -56.14 1.47
C ASN A 669 24.23 -54.75 2.02
N VAL A 670 23.25 -54.07 2.60
CA VAL A 670 23.44 -52.77 3.26
C VAL A 670 23.84 -53.01 4.72
N LEU A 671 24.95 -52.41 5.13
CA LEU A 671 25.42 -52.43 6.51
C LEU A 671 24.86 -51.20 7.24
N ILE A 672 24.20 -51.44 8.37
CA ILE A 672 23.66 -50.39 9.23
C ILE A 672 24.57 -50.27 10.46
N VAL A 673 24.98 -49.04 10.77
CA VAL A 673 25.74 -48.74 11.98
C VAL A 673 24.77 -48.35 13.09
N ARG A 674 24.92 -48.98 14.26
CA ARG A 674 24.13 -48.68 15.46
C ARG A 674 25.00 -48.53 16.71
N TRP A 675 24.51 -47.78 17.68
CA TRP A 675 25.18 -47.57 18.97
C TRP A 675 24.25 -47.96 20.12
N ASP A 676 24.80 -48.57 21.18
CA ASP A 676 24.08 -48.92 22.40
C ASP A 676 24.10 -47.74 23.38
N VAL A 677 22.96 -47.47 24.02
CA VAL A 677 22.79 -46.37 24.98
C VAL A 677 22.63 -46.93 26.37
N ASN A 678 23.56 -46.57 27.26
CA ASN A 678 23.47 -46.98 28.66
C ASN A 678 22.28 -46.28 29.35
N PRO A 679 21.30 -47.02 29.91
CA PRO A 679 20.04 -46.47 30.39
C PRO A 679 20.15 -45.64 31.68
N THR A 680 21.26 -45.73 32.43
CA THR A 680 21.44 -44.98 33.69
C THR A 680 22.37 -43.78 33.54
N THR A 681 23.28 -43.79 32.56
CA THR A 681 24.30 -42.74 32.38
C THR A 681 24.16 -41.99 31.06
N TYR A 682 23.27 -42.44 30.17
CA TYR A 682 23.05 -41.89 28.83
C TYR A 682 24.32 -41.80 27.96
N ALA A 683 25.36 -42.55 28.32
CA ALA A 683 26.59 -42.69 27.56
C ALA A 683 26.38 -43.64 26.37
N VAL A 684 26.96 -43.29 25.23
CA VAL A 684 26.88 -44.06 23.99
C VAL A 684 28.08 -45.00 23.86
N SER A 685 27.86 -46.25 23.44
CA SER A 685 28.90 -47.27 23.22
C SER A 685 29.77 -46.96 22.00
N ARG A 686 30.78 -47.81 21.72
CA ARG A 686 31.44 -47.82 20.40
C ARG A 686 30.46 -48.26 19.30
N PRO A 687 30.62 -47.78 18.04
CA PRO A 687 29.76 -48.17 16.92
C PRO A 687 29.82 -49.68 16.69
N THR A 688 28.66 -50.28 16.43
CA THR A 688 28.51 -51.68 16.01
C THR A 688 27.85 -51.72 14.64
N VAL A 689 28.35 -52.57 13.75
CA VAL A 689 27.82 -52.71 12.38
C VAL A 689 27.02 -54.00 12.29
N CYS A 690 25.80 -53.92 11.76
CA CYS A 690 24.91 -55.08 11.58
C CYS A 690 24.33 -55.07 10.16
N LEU A 691 23.94 -56.25 9.65
CA LEU A 691 23.27 -56.34 8.35
C LEU A 691 21.85 -55.77 8.43
N TRP A 692 21.45 -55.01 7.41
CA TRP A 692 20.10 -54.44 7.29
C TRP A 692 18.98 -55.48 7.41
N THR A 693 19.22 -56.70 6.92
CA THR A 693 18.29 -57.83 7.03
C THR A 693 18.08 -58.29 8.48
N GLU A 694 19.16 -58.36 9.28
CA GLU A 694 19.11 -58.74 10.70
C GLU A 694 18.39 -57.68 11.53
N VAL A 695 18.69 -56.40 11.29
CA VAL A 695 18.02 -55.27 11.96
C VAL A 695 16.53 -55.25 11.59
N GLY A 696 16.18 -55.49 10.32
CA GLY A 696 14.79 -55.57 9.86
C GLY A 696 13.99 -56.77 10.45
N THR A 697 14.64 -57.89 10.75
CA THR A 697 14.00 -59.02 11.46
C THR A 697 13.77 -58.71 12.95
N ASP A 698 14.74 -58.07 13.60
CA ASP A 698 14.61 -57.62 14.99
C ASP A 698 13.50 -56.55 15.14
N TRP A 699 13.37 -55.71 14.11
CA TRP A 699 12.34 -54.67 13.99
C TRP A 699 10.91 -55.23 13.89
N ARG A 700 10.72 -56.36 13.19
CA ARG A 700 9.42 -57.04 13.07
C ARG A 700 9.03 -57.81 14.33
N ASN A 701 9.99 -58.36 15.07
CA ASN A 701 9.72 -59.22 16.22
C ASN A 701 9.47 -58.47 17.54
N LYS A 702 9.84 -57.17 17.65
CA LYS A 702 9.69 -56.38 18.90
C LYS A 702 8.44 -55.48 18.98
N THR A 703 7.51 -55.56 18.02
CA THR A 703 6.21 -54.90 18.14
C THR A 703 5.17 -55.80 18.80
N LYS A 704 5.30 -56.05 20.11
CA LYS A 704 4.11 -56.20 20.95
C LYS A 704 3.77 -54.80 21.49
N PRO A 705 2.53 -54.32 21.36
CA PRO A 705 2.14 -53.03 21.94
C PRO A 705 2.36 -53.08 23.47
N PHE A 706 2.96 -52.04 24.03
CA PHE A 706 2.93 -51.84 25.47
C PHE A 706 1.46 -51.67 25.90
N PRO A 707 0.98 -52.40 26.93
CA PRO A 707 -0.37 -52.22 27.45
C PRO A 707 -0.51 -50.82 28.06
N SER A 708 -1.64 -50.20 27.80
CA SER A 708 -2.07 -48.93 28.36
C SER A 708 -2.10 -48.95 29.90
N ALA A 709 -1.42 -47.98 30.50
CA ALA A 709 -1.71 -47.43 31.82
C ALA A 709 -1.55 -45.90 31.75
#